data_AF-A0A930IU59-F1
#
_entry.id   AF-A0A930IU59-F1
#
_cell.length_a   1.000
_cell.length_b   1.000
_cell.length_c   1.000
_cell.angle_alpha   90.00
_cell.angle_beta   90.00
_cell.angle_gamma   90.00
#
_symmetry.space_group_name_H-M   'P 1'
#
loop_
_entity.id
_entity.type
_entity.pdbx_description
1 polymer ?
#
loop_
_entity_poly.entity_id
_entity_poly.type
_entity_poly.pdbx_seq_one_letter_code
_entity_poly.pdbx_strand_id
1 'polypeptide(L)'
;MIKLKNIFTMLCVLGVAACTENNIAYDEVVNVPEGIYLSGSSSEFSIPIETGRLTAGSHANMLSLKAWLKKDGRFQISFVGTDGKPVAYGKGSEIQLSNAQAAAYSLTEGGEGFSVPSEGLYQIVVNQQRKELTIIPIQFTMKGDNALTADGSTAIPLNNVSYDKLTHVVTWSNADSTQQLLPSKYVFNMNDGTTLYLRDGETEVDTLSAVFTGTALAERANQLNDSYQPLTNQSNVKLKFPLKGQYSVQVQYSVLTGKFTARMGGKGVEVTGLSNELYMGGSNFGAWNTNGVVKMAPVGAVGNGEFWRLCYLQAGQTVEWAMSKDGSQAFSSLATMQGVTVDGSGKATVNTSGLYLVYVNLDRKLISFETPKVYASGTALGDKEQALELNGSNLSVETTETGQLNFFANSEQNARDWSTMMFTIRNGKVEYPGVATSEASVLPVAKGTKVSLNIANNTADFGGTTPENLIPEGVKHLYMTGDDFGNWDWSSPEVASFENGYAGDSRWFYITYLRGGTALEFSTEKAFGKGNFAQLKTLTDYTVANNRAVVPSDGIYIVFVALDSRDIAIQPLNLSGDCGGAPVVFAANADGRTMSATITNGGRMRIYPDIPAFKKAKKFSSWKREVYVNPETKDFLYRKNGEGEPNKDYVWKAGTKVTIDFVTKKATIVEP
;
A
#
# COMPACT_ATOMS: atom_id res chain seq x y z
N MET A 1 -58.35 -32.06 16.49
CA MET A 1 -59.35 -32.70 17.36
C MET A 1 -58.67 -33.80 18.16
N ILE A 2 -58.81 -33.73 19.49
CA ILE A 2 -58.90 -34.82 20.47
C ILE A 2 -57.67 -35.74 20.67
N LYS A 3 -57.16 -35.65 21.91
CA LYS A 3 -56.18 -36.51 22.58
C LYS A 3 -56.75 -37.88 22.95
N LEU A 4 -55.80 -38.76 23.30
CA LEU A 4 -55.80 -39.69 24.46
C LEU A 4 -56.22 -41.15 24.19
N LYS A 5 -55.28 -42.09 24.43
CA LYS A 5 -55.35 -42.96 25.63
C LYS A 5 -54.03 -43.69 25.92
N ASN A 6 -53.70 -43.64 27.21
CA ASN A 6 -52.57 -44.24 27.92
C ASN A 6 -52.55 -45.77 27.84
N ILE A 7 -51.36 -46.37 27.80
CA ILE A 7 -51.04 -47.57 28.59
C ILE A 7 -49.69 -47.39 29.27
N PHE A 8 -49.70 -47.87 30.51
CA PHE A 8 -48.75 -47.77 31.60
C PHE A 8 -47.34 -48.30 31.33
N THR A 9 -46.40 -47.57 31.93
CA THR A 9 -45.01 -47.87 32.25
C THR A 9 -44.84 -49.19 33.03
N MET A 10 -43.84 -50.00 32.68
CA MET A 10 -43.03 -50.68 33.70
C MET A 10 -41.56 -50.67 33.30
N LEU A 11 -40.78 -50.16 34.25
CA LEU A 11 -39.42 -49.70 34.20
C LEU A 11 -38.50 -50.80 34.75
N CYS A 12 -37.41 -51.12 34.04
CA CYS A 12 -36.20 -51.66 34.67
C CYS A 12 -34.98 -50.96 34.07
N VAL A 13 -34.40 -50.09 34.90
CA VAL A 13 -33.21 -49.29 34.65
C VAL A 13 -31.98 -50.15 34.86
N LEU A 14 -31.08 -50.23 33.87
CA LEU A 14 -29.65 -50.37 34.08
C LEU A 14 -28.95 -49.39 33.12
N GLY A 15 -28.07 -48.57 33.70
CA GLY A 15 -27.55 -47.35 33.09
C GLY A 15 -26.81 -47.56 31.79
N VAL A 16 -27.23 -46.82 30.77
CA VAL A 16 -26.42 -46.53 29.59
C VAL A 16 -25.99 -45.08 29.75
N ALA A 17 -24.68 -44.86 29.88
CA ALA A 17 -24.10 -43.54 29.72
C ALA A 17 -24.66 -42.95 28.43
N ALA A 18 -25.17 -41.72 28.49
CA ALA A 18 -25.67 -41.03 27.31
C ALA A 18 -24.57 -41.01 26.24
N CYS A 19 -24.69 -41.89 25.25
CA CYS A 19 -24.01 -41.71 23.98
C CYS A 19 -24.53 -40.39 23.44
N THR A 20 -23.66 -39.38 23.46
CA THR A 20 -23.86 -38.21 22.61
C THR A 20 -23.81 -38.72 21.17
N GLU A 21 -24.97 -38.86 20.55
CA GLU A 21 -25.08 -39.13 19.12
C GLU A 21 -24.38 -37.99 18.38
N ASN A 22 -23.26 -38.31 17.74
CA ASN A 22 -22.67 -37.44 16.73
C ASN A 22 -23.69 -37.30 15.59
N ASN A 23 -23.97 -36.06 15.18
CA ASN A 23 -24.97 -35.64 14.18
C ASN A 23 -24.75 -36.17 12.73
N ILE A 24 -24.03 -37.28 12.55
CA ILE A 24 -23.85 -37.98 11.27
C ILE A 24 -24.46 -39.39 11.29
N ALA A 25 -25.02 -39.85 12.41
CA ALA A 25 -25.78 -41.09 12.47
C ALA A 25 -27.17 -40.85 11.84
N TYR A 26 -27.33 -41.26 10.59
CA TYR A 26 -28.63 -41.30 9.91
C TYR A 26 -29.11 -42.75 9.79
N ASP A 27 -30.44 -42.90 9.82
CA ASP A 27 -31.16 -44.17 9.74
C ASP A 27 -30.70 -45.06 8.57
N GLU A 28 -30.77 -46.37 8.79
CA GLU A 28 -30.38 -47.43 7.85
C GLU A 28 -31.06 -47.23 6.47
N VAL A 29 -30.27 -46.88 5.45
CA VAL A 29 -30.77 -46.69 4.08
C VAL A 29 -30.82 -48.05 3.37
N VAL A 30 -32.03 -48.51 3.04
CA VAL A 30 -32.22 -49.63 2.10
C VAL A 30 -32.01 -49.09 0.68
N ASN A 31 -31.02 -49.63 -0.05
CA ASN A 31 -30.41 -49.15 -1.31
C ASN A 31 -29.43 -47.97 -1.14
N VAL A 32 -28.16 -48.28 -0.88
CA VAL A 32 -27.06 -47.30 -0.90
C VAL A 32 -26.83 -46.86 -2.36
N PRO A 33 -26.63 -45.55 -2.65
CA PRO A 33 -26.33 -45.10 -4.01
C PRO A 33 -25.05 -45.73 -4.58
N GLU A 34 -24.95 -45.80 -5.91
CA GLU A 34 -23.76 -46.33 -6.58
C GLU A 34 -22.52 -45.49 -6.25
N GLY A 35 -21.43 -46.12 -5.84
CA GLY A 35 -20.20 -45.41 -5.47
C GLY A 35 -19.23 -46.21 -4.63
N ILE A 36 -18.17 -45.54 -4.19
CA ILE A 36 -17.16 -46.11 -3.29
C ILE A 36 -17.27 -45.41 -1.94
N TYR A 37 -17.32 -46.18 -0.87
CA TYR A 37 -17.63 -45.69 0.48
C TYR A 37 -16.58 -46.13 1.49
N LEU A 38 -16.27 -45.27 2.45
CA LEU A 38 -15.52 -45.61 3.65
C LEU A 38 -16.49 -45.88 4.80
N SER A 39 -16.33 -47.02 5.47
CA SER A 39 -17.15 -47.38 6.64
C SER A 39 -16.42 -48.27 7.63
N GLY A 40 -16.79 -48.21 8.91
CA GLY A 40 -16.35 -49.13 9.95
C GLY A 40 -16.22 -48.48 11.33
N SER A 41 -15.83 -49.27 12.33
CA SER A 41 -15.76 -48.83 13.73
C SER A 41 -14.66 -47.79 14.00
N SER A 42 -13.64 -47.71 13.14
CA SER A 42 -12.62 -46.66 13.25
C SER A 42 -13.07 -45.33 12.64
N SER A 43 -14.10 -45.29 11.80
CA SER A 43 -14.57 -44.03 11.21
C SER A 43 -15.82 -43.51 11.93
N GLU A 44 -16.32 -42.35 11.49
CA GLU A 44 -17.62 -41.84 11.91
C GLU A 44 -18.79 -42.50 11.15
N PHE A 45 -18.50 -43.32 10.16
CA PHE A 45 -19.47 -43.96 9.29
C PHE A 45 -19.50 -45.46 9.61
N SER A 46 -20.37 -45.88 10.52
CA SER A 46 -20.46 -47.30 10.90
C SER A 46 -20.88 -48.21 9.73
N ILE A 47 -21.59 -47.65 8.74
CA ILE A 47 -22.08 -48.30 7.52
C ILE A 47 -21.88 -47.38 6.29
N PRO A 48 -21.93 -47.91 5.05
CA PRO A 48 -21.85 -47.10 3.83
C PRO A 48 -23.01 -46.10 3.73
N ILE A 49 -22.69 -44.81 3.87
CA ILE A 49 -23.65 -43.68 3.77
C ILE A 49 -23.07 -42.58 2.89
N GLU A 50 -23.93 -41.71 2.35
CA GLU A 50 -23.51 -40.69 1.37
C GLU A 50 -22.40 -39.76 1.88
N THR A 51 -22.38 -39.41 3.17
CA THR A 51 -21.29 -38.60 3.76
C THR A 51 -19.96 -39.34 3.87
N GLY A 52 -19.97 -40.67 3.84
CA GLY A 52 -18.80 -41.53 3.73
C GLY A 52 -18.40 -41.88 2.30
N ARG A 53 -19.08 -41.33 1.28
CA ARG A 53 -18.77 -41.57 -0.13
C ARG A 53 -17.50 -40.83 -0.55
N LEU A 54 -16.59 -41.54 -1.21
CA LEU A 54 -15.40 -40.96 -1.80
C LEU A 54 -15.76 -40.22 -3.09
N THR A 55 -15.10 -39.11 -3.36
CA THR A 55 -15.35 -38.26 -4.55
C THR A 55 -14.12 -38.19 -5.44
N ALA A 56 -14.34 -38.19 -6.76
CA ALA A 56 -13.27 -38.10 -7.74
C ALA A 56 -12.62 -36.70 -7.71
N GLY A 57 -11.28 -36.67 -7.81
CA GLY A 57 -10.51 -35.44 -7.97
C GLY A 57 -10.39 -35.00 -9.43
N SER A 58 -9.20 -34.54 -9.81
CA SER A 58 -8.85 -34.25 -11.21
C SER A 58 -8.82 -35.49 -12.11
N HIS A 59 -8.51 -36.65 -11.51
CA HIS A 59 -8.49 -37.93 -12.20
C HIS A 59 -9.72 -38.76 -11.80
N ALA A 60 -10.48 -39.21 -12.79
CA ALA A 60 -11.76 -39.91 -12.56
C ALA A 60 -11.61 -41.23 -11.80
N ASN A 61 -10.43 -41.86 -11.88
CA ASN A 61 -10.12 -43.11 -11.20
C ASN A 61 -9.63 -42.94 -9.76
N MET A 62 -9.30 -41.71 -9.36
CA MET A 62 -8.74 -41.38 -8.06
C MET A 62 -9.83 -40.74 -7.19
N LEU A 63 -10.49 -41.56 -6.39
CA LEU A 63 -11.54 -41.12 -5.48
C LEU A 63 -10.96 -40.90 -4.09
N SER A 64 -11.36 -39.84 -3.41
CA SER A 64 -10.82 -39.53 -2.08
C SER A 64 -11.87 -39.03 -1.09
N LEU A 65 -11.55 -39.21 0.19
CA LEU A 65 -12.28 -38.67 1.32
C LEU A 65 -11.31 -38.33 2.44
N LYS A 66 -11.51 -37.18 3.10
CA LYS A 66 -10.83 -36.86 4.35
C LYS A 66 -11.76 -37.21 5.51
N ALA A 67 -11.32 -38.12 6.37
CA ALA A 67 -12.13 -38.65 7.47
C ALA A 67 -11.32 -38.69 8.76
N TRP A 68 -11.99 -38.43 9.89
CA TRP A 68 -11.41 -38.65 11.21
C TRP A 68 -11.45 -40.14 11.52
N LEU A 69 -10.29 -40.73 11.81
CA LEU A 69 -10.15 -42.15 12.09
C LEU A 69 -9.61 -42.36 13.50
N LYS A 70 -10.27 -43.23 14.27
CA LYS A 70 -9.85 -43.70 15.59
C LYS A 70 -8.79 -44.79 15.44
N LYS A 71 -7.81 -44.78 16.33
CA LYS A 71 -6.80 -45.85 16.44
C LYS A 71 -7.45 -47.19 16.77
N ASP A 72 -8.40 -47.18 17.70
CA ASP A 72 -9.08 -48.39 18.17
C ASP A 72 -10.33 -48.63 17.32
N GLY A 73 -10.18 -49.48 16.30
CA GLY A 73 -11.24 -49.86 15.38
C GLY A 73 -10.68 -50.35 14.05
N ARG A 74 -11.58 -50.66 13.12
CA ARG A 74 -11.23 -50.98 11.72
C ARG A 74 -12.19 -50.30 10.75
N PHE A 75 -11.69 -49.92 9.58
CA PHE A 75 -12.51 -49.47 8.46
C PHE A 75 -12.32 -50.36 7.23
N GLN A 76 -13.26 -50.29 6.30
CA GLN A 76 -13.27 -50.99 5.02
C GLN A 76 -13.66 -50.01 3.91
N ILE A 77 -13.36 -50.40 2.68
CA ILE A 77 -13.81 -49.71 1.48
C ILE A 77 -14.91 -50.55 0.84
N SER A 78 -16.10 -49.98 0.66
CA SER A 78 -17.22 -50.67 0.04
C SER A 78 -17.46 -50.15 -1.37
N PHE A 79 -17.58 -51.06 -2.34
CA PHE A 79 -18.00 -50.75 -3.70
C PHE A 79 -19.48 -51.08 -3.82
N VAL A 80 -20.30 -50.11 -4.19
CA VAL A 80 -21.74 -50.25 -4.37
C VAL A 80 -22.05 -50.09 -5.85
N GLY A 81 -22.64 -51.13 -6.46
CA GLY A 81 -23.07 -51.10 -7.86
C GLY A 81 -24.52 -50.68 -8.03
N THR A 82 -25.06 -50.88 -9.23
CA THR A 82 -26.46 -50.52 -9.58
C THR A 82 -27.52 -51.29 -8.79
N ASP A 83 -27.15 -52.40 -8.15
CA ASP A 83 -28.03 -53.20 -7.30
C ASP A 83 -28.16 -52.64 -5.86
N GLY A 84 -27.43 -51.54 -5.55
CA GLY A 84 -27.47 -50.86 -4.27
C GLY A 84 -26.88 -51.65 -3.11
N LYS A 85 -26.15 -52.74 -3.38
CA LYS A 85 -25.56 -53.62 -2.36
C LYS A 85 -24.06 -53.34 -2.21
N PRO A 86 -23.59 -52.99 -0.99
CA PRO A 86 -22.16 -52.79 -0.74
C PRO A 86 -21.39 -54.12 -0.75
N VAL A 87 -20.30 -54.17 -1.51
CA VAL A 87 -19.27 -55.21 -1.44
C VAL A 87 -18.06 -54.66 -0.70
N ALA A 88 -17.76 -55.22 0.47
CA ALA A 88 -16.70 -54.73 1.36
C ALA A 88 -15.31 -55.29 0.98
N TYR A 89 -14.33 -54.40 0.93
CA TYR A 89 -12.93 -54.69 0.68
C TYR A 89 -12.07 -54.28 1.88
N GLY A 90 -11.17 -55.18 2.25
CA GLY A 90 -10.18 -54.99 3.29
C GLY A 90 -8.75 -55.06 2.76
N LYS A 91 -7.81 -55.18 3.69
CA LYS A 91 -6.36 -55.18 3.49
C LYS A 91 -5.89 -56.40 2.71
N GLY A 92 -5.29 -56.15 1.55
CA GLY A 92 -4.48 -57.11 0.81
C GLY A 92 -2.98 -56.85 0.98
N SER A 93 -2.21 -57.11 -0.06
CA SER A 93 -0.76 -56.88 -0.10
C SER A 93 -0.39 -55.40 0.03
N GLU A 94 0.68 -55.11 0.76
CA GLU A 94 1.25 -53.75 0.85
C GLU A 94 1.92 -53.36 -0.47
N ILE A 95 1.72 -52.10 -0.86
CA ILE A 95 2.28 -51.50 -2.06
C ILE A 95 3.33 -50.49 -1.61
N GLN A 96 4.56 -50.68 -2.08
CA GLN A 96 5.66 -49.77 -1.76
C GLN A 96 5.44 -48.42 -2.46
N LEU A 97 5.38 -47.36 -1.65
CA LEU A 97 5.36 -45.98 -2.10
C LEU A 97 6.75 -45.36 -1.95
N SER A 98 7.07 -44.37 -2.78
CA SER A 98 8.27 -43.55 -2.62
C SER A 98 8.18 -42.59 -1.43
N ASN A 99 6.99 -42.40 -0.86
CA ASN A 99 6.73 -41.48 0.25
C ASN A 99 6.55 -42.26 1.57
N ALA A 100 7.36 -41.93 2.57
CA ALA A 100 7.38 -42.62 3.87
C ALA A 100 6.19 -42.30 4.79
N GLN A 101 5.38 -41.28 4.46
CA GLN A 101 4.27 -40.82 5.30
C GLN A 101 2.94 -41.48 4.95
N ALA A 102 2.84 -42.18 3.81
CA ALA A 102 1.62 -42.84 3.36
C ALA A 102 1.81 -44.36 3.31
N ALA A 103 0.72 -45.10 3.54
CA ALA A 103 0.70 -46.55 3.36
C ALA A 103 -0.28 -46.90 2.24
N ALA A 104 0.14 -47.75 1.30
CA ALA A 104 -0.71 -48.23 0.23
C ALA A 104 -0.90 -49.74 0.27
N TYR A 105 -2.08 -50.19 -0.13
CA TYR A 105 -2.47 -51.60 -0.11
C TYR A 105 -3.34 -51.93 -1.33
N SER A 106 -3.18 -53.13 -1.87
CA SER A 106 -4.21 -53.70 -2.74
C SER A 106 -5.45 -54.01 -1.90
N LEU A 107 -6.63 -53.86 -2.48
CA LEU A 107 -7.91 -54.19 -1.86
C LEU A 107 -8.29 -55.65 -2.13
N THR A 108 -8.69 -56.37 -1.09
CA THR A 108 -9.17 -57.76 -1.19
C THR A 108 -10.60 -57.85 -0.68
N GLU A 109 -11.49 -58.42 -1.49
CA GLU A 109 -12.90 -58.64 -1.12
C GLU A 109 -12.98 -59.52 0.13
N GLY A 110 -13.76 -59.09 1.13
CA GLY A 110 -13.87 -59.79 2.42
C GLY A 110 -12.59 -59.79 3.27
N GLY A 111 -11.55 -59.05 2.86
CA GLY A 111 -10.29 -58.95 3.61
C GLY A 111 -10.45 -58.29 4.99
N GLU A 112 -9.43 -58.45 5.85
CA GLU A 112 -9.39 -57.82 7.17
C GLU A 112 -9.46 -56.29 7.03
N GLY A 113 -10.26 -55.61 7.85
CA GLY A 113 -10.34 -54.14 7.81
C GLY A 113 -8.99 -53.45 8.11
N PHE A 114 -8.88 -52.20 7.71
CA PHE A 114 -7.69 -51.35 7.91
C PHE A 114 -7.70 -50.72 9.30
N SER A 115 -6.52 -50.63 9.93
CA SER A 115 -6.28 -49.85 11.14
C SER A 115 -5.35 -48.67 10.83
N VAL A 116 -5.40 -47.65 11.69
CA VAL A 116 -4.51 -46.48 11.63
C VAL A 116 -3.59 -46.43 12.85
N PRO A 117 -2.35 -45.92 12.72
CA PRO A 117 -1.37 -45.93 13.81
C PRO A 117 -1.73 -44.98 14.96
N SER A 118 -2.44 -43.89 14.66
CA SER A 118 -2.90 -42.90 15.64
C SER A 118 -4.29 -42.40 15.29
N GLU A 119 -5.03 -41.93 16.29
CA GLU A 119 -6.26 -41.20 16.03
C GLU A 119 -5.94 -39.85 15.36
N GLY A 120 -6.74 -39.44 14.37
CA GLY A 120 -6.51 -38.19 13.65
C GLY A 120 -7.29 -38.08 12.34
N LEU A 121 -7.06 -37.00 11.60
CA LEU A 121 -7.59 -36.85 10.25
C LEU A 121 -6.68 -37.55 9.24
N TYR A 122 -7.29 -38.34 8.36
CA TYR A 122 -6.61 -39.03 7.27
C TYR A 122 -7.27 -38.67 5.93
N GLN A 123 -6.46 -38.54 4.89
CA GLN A 123 -6.94 -38.59 3.51
C GLN A 123 -6.83 -40.02 3.00
N ILE A 124 -7.98 -40.56 2.62
CA ILE A 124 -8.15 -41.89 2.06
C ILE A 124 -8.31 -41.71 0.56
N VAL A 125 -7.48 -42.37 -0.22
CA VAL A 125 -7.50 -42.30 -1.68
C VAL A 125 -7.61 -43.71 -2.25
N VAL A 126 -8.63 -43.95 -3.06
CA VAL A 126 -8.88 -45.23 -3.73
C VAL A 126 -8.70 -45.06 -5.22
N ASN A 127 -7.80 -45.86 -5.80
CA ASN A 127 -7.78 -46.09 -7.23
C ASN A 127 -8.83 -47.17 -7.55
N GLN A 128 -9.96 -46.76 -8.14
CA GLN A 128 -11.08 -47.67 -8.36
C GLN A 128 -10.78 -48.78 -9.37
N GLN A 129 -9.98 -48.47 -10.41
CA GLN A 129 -9.70 -49.40 -11.50
C GLN A 129 -8.72 -50.48 -11.04
N ARG A 130 -7.70 -50.08 -10.30
CA ARG A 130 -6.65 -50.98 -9.79
C ARG A 130 -7.05 -51.65 -8.47
N LYS A 131 -8.13 -51.18 -7.83
CA LYS A 131 -8.53 -51.59 -6.47
C LYS A 131 -7.37 -51.44 -5.49
N GLU A 132 -6.78 -50.26 -5.45
CA GLU A 132 -5.69 -49.90 -4.54
C GLU A 132 -6.17 -48.80 -3.58
N LEU A 133 -5.80 -48.89 -2.30
CA LEU A 133 -6.08 -47.90 -1.27
C LEU A 133 -4.76 -47.28 -0.81
N THR A 134 -4.72 -45.95 -0.73
CA THR A 134 -3.67 -45.18 -0.04
C THR A 134 -4.24 -44.47 1.18
N ILE A 135 -3.58 -44.61 2.32
CA ILE A 135 -3.93 -44.00 3.60
C ILE A 135 -2.87 -42.95 3.93
N ILE A 136 -3.27 -41.69 4.02
CA ILE A 136 -2.38 -40.54 4.22
C ILE A 136 -2.77 -39.83 5.53
N PRO A 137 -1.96 -39.86 6.60
CA PRO A 137 -2.18 -39.03 7.77
C PRO A 137 -2.06 -37.55 7.39
N ILE A 138 -2.87 -36.68 8.01
CA ILE A 138 -2.75 -35.23 7.85
C ILE A 138 -2.19 -34.64 9.15
N GLN A 139 -0.93 -34.24 9.07
CA GLN A 139 -0.22 -33.47 10.08
C GLN A 139 0.15 -32.11 9.48
N PHE A 140 0.29 -31.07 10.31
CA PHE A 140 0.76 -29.77 9.83
C PHE A 140 2.02 -29.31 10.55
N THR A 141 2.94 -28.74 9.78
CA THR A 141 4.11 -28.02 10.28
C THR A 141 4.15 -26.64 9.66
N MET A 142 4.26 -25.60 10.48
CA MET A 142 4.58 -24.26 10.02
C MET A 142 6.09 -24.20 9.74
N LYS A 143 6.48 -23.90 8.51
CA LYS A 143 7.90 -23.86 8.09
C LYS A 143 8.28 -22.45 7.65
N GLY A 144 9.25 -21.87 8.33
CA GLY A 144 9.80 -20.55 8.07
C GLY A 144 11.02 -20.58 7.14
N ASP A 145 11.24 -19.47 6.42
CA ASP A 145 12.47 -19.23 5.67
C ASP A 145 13.67 -18.98 6.58
N ASN A 146 13.41 -18.38 7.75
CA ASN A 146 14.38 -18.15 8.80
C ASN A 146 13.95 -18.87 10.09
N ALA A 147 14.81 -18.84 11.10
CA ALA A 147 14.49 -19.34 12.43
C ALA A 147 13.20 -18.69 12.96
N LEU A 148 12.23 -19.52 13.32
CA LEU A 148 10.96 -19.12 13.93
C LEU A 148 11.06 -19.03 15.46
N THR A 149 12.15 -19.53 16.04
CA THR A 149 12.35 -19.65 17.50
C THR A 149 13.78 -19.27 17.87
N ALA A 150 14.00 -18.92 19.14
CA ALA A 150 15.28 -18.42 19.62
C ALA A 150 16.42 -19.46 19.59
N ASP A 151 16.09 -20.74 19.57
CA ASP A 151 17.04 -21.85 19.44
C ASP A 151 17.45 -22.15 17.98
N GLY A 152 16.86 -21.42 17.02
CA GLY A 152 17.17 -21.55 15.60
C GLY A 152 16.23 -22.46 14.81
N SER A 153 15.19 -23.06 15.41
CA SER A 153 14.30 -23.94 14.65
C SER A 153 13.51 -23.16 13.58
N THR A 154 13.53 -23.68 12.36
CA THR A 154 12.75 -23.17 11.21
C THR A 154 11.39 -23.86 11.06
N ALA A 155 11.07 -24.82 11.92
CA ALA A 155 9.86 -25.63 11.83
C ALA A 155 9.13 -25.67 13.18
N ILE A 156 7.84 -25.37 13.15
CA ILE A 156 6.93 -25.42 14.30
C ILE A 156 5.85 -26.45 14.02
N PRO A 157 5.88 -27.62 14.66
CA PRO A 157 4.87 -28.65 14.46
C PRO A 157 3.56 -28.23 15.12
N LEU A 158 2.43 -28.47 14.45
CA LEU A 158 1.08 -28.20 14.95
C LEU A 158 0.48 -29.49 15.54
N ASN A 159 1.10 -30.00 16.59
CA ASN A 159 0.83 -31.35 17.12
C ASN A 159 -0.44 -31.45 17.96
N ASN A 160 -1.00 -30.33 18.43
CA ASN A 160 -2.21 -30.36 19.23
C ASN A 160 -3.42 -30.36 18.30
N VAL A 161 -3.96 -31.57 18.08
CA VAL A 161 -5.05 -31.85 17.14
C VAL A 161 -6.35 -32.12 17.90
N SER A 162 -7.40 -31.40 17.56
CA SER A 162 -8.75 -31.63 18.10
C SER A 162 -9.76 -31.76 16.97
N TYR A 163 -10.85 -32.46 17.27
CA TYR A 163 -11.98 -32.59 16.36
C TYR A 163 -13.28 -32.23 17.06
N ASP A 164 -13.87 -31.11 16.65
CA ASP A 164 -15.20 -30.71 17.09
C ASP A 164 -16.24 -31.48 16.29
N LYS A 165 -16.88 -32.43 16.97
CA LYS A 165 -17.89 -33.32 16.40
C LYS A 165 -19.25 -32.67 16.15
N LEU A 166 -19.49 -31.48 16.71
CA LEU A 166 -20.74 -30.73 16.46
C LEU A 166 -20.63 -29.92 15.17
N THR A 167 -19.47 -29.28 14.95
CA THR A 167 -19.22 -28.43 13.77
C THR A 167 -18.48 -29.15 12.65
N HIS A 168 -18.00 -30.37 12.91
CA HIS A 168 -17.16 -31.19 12.03
C HIS A 168 -15.91 -30.45 11.54
N VAL A 169 -15.20 -29.83 12.48
CA VAL A 169 -13.96 -29.08 12.24
C VAL A 169 -12.80 -29.73 12.97
N VAL A 170 -11.77 -30.09 12.21
CA VAL A 170 -10.47 -30.51 12.75
C VAL A 170 -9.57 -29.30 12.89
N THR A 171 -8.91 -29.13 14.03
CA THR A 171 -7.98 -28.04 14.28
C THR A 171 -6.61 -28.58 14.69
N TRP A 172 -5.54 -28.13 14.02
CA TRP A 172 -4.15 -28.35 14.43
C TRP A 172 -3.58 -27.06 15.01
N SER A 173 -2.86 -27.15 16.13
CA SER A 173 -2.30 -25.99 16.82
C SER A 173 -0.90 -26.24 17.37
N ASN A 174 -0.10 -25.17 17.49
CA ASN A 174 1.28 -25.22 17.98
C ASN A 174 1.39 -25.41 19.51
N ALA A 175 0.38 -24.96 20.26
CA ALA A 175 0.31 -25.08 21.71
C ALA A 175 -1.15 -24.94 22.18
N ASP A 176 -1.41 -25.25 23.46
CA ASP A 176 -2.71 -24.96 24.10
C ASP A 176 -2.99 -23.45 24.24
N SER A 177 -1.93 -22.63 24.15
CA SER A 177 -2.02 -21.17 24.21
C SER A 177 -1.11 -20.53 23.15
N THR A 178 -0.09 -19.79 23.56
CA THR A 178 0.81 -19.07 22.68
C THR A 178 2.24 -19.59 22.80
N GLN A 179 3.00 -19.45 21.72
CA GLN A 179 4.43 -19.70 21.67
C GLN A 179 5.13 -18.44 21.20
N GLN A 180 6.33 -18.18 21.74
CA GLN A 180 7.15 -17.09 21.24
C GLN A 180 7.66 -17.43 19.84
N LEU A 181 7.27 -16.66 18.84
CA LEU A 181 7.77 -16.79 17.47
C LEU A 181 8.55 -15.54 17.04
N LEU A 182 9.57 -15.77 16.23
CA LEU A 182 10.41 -14.74 15.60
C LEU A 182 9.89 -14.41 14.19
N PRO A 183 10.00 -13.15 13.73
CA PRO A 183 9.52 -12.73 12.41
C PRO A 183 10.08 -13.60 11.28
N SER A 184 9.21 -14.07 10.39
CA SER A 184 9.63 -14.80 9.18
C SER A 184 8.53 -14.79 8.11
N LYS A 185 8.94 -15.13 6.89
CA LYS A 185 8.07 -15.71 5.86
C LYS A 185 7.89 -17.20 6.14
N TYR A 186 6.71 -17.75 5.88
CA TYR A 186 6.40 -19.13 6.19
C TYR A 186 5.32 -19.74 5.29
N VAL A 187 5.25 -21.06 5.34
CA VAL A 187 4.20 -21.89 4.72
C VAL A 187 3.67 -22.89 5.75
N PHE A 188 2.49 -23.45 5.48
CA PHE A 188 2.02 -24.64 6.19
C PHE A 188 2.27 -25.88 5.34
N ASN A 189 3.19 -26.72 5.79
CA ASN A 189 3.43 -28.02 5.19
C ASN A 189 2.46 -29.02 5.79
N MET A 190 1.69 -29.67 4.94
CA MET A 190 1.03 -30.93 5.27
C MET A 190 2.09 -32.03 5.26
N ASN A 191 2.22 -32.75 6.36
CA ASN A 191 3.28 -33.73 6.60
C ASN A 191 4.68 -33.11 6.42
N ASP A 192 5.52 -33.67 5.55
CA ASP A 192 6.87 -33.16 5.27
C ASP A 192 6.91 -32.03 4.22
N GLY A 193 5.77 -31.72 3.60
CA GLY A 193 5.66 -30.76 2.50
C GLY A 193 6.13 -31.30 1.15
N THR A 194 6.42 -32.60 1.05
CA THR A 194 6.77 -33.25 -0.22
C THR A 194 5.50 -33.62 -0.98
N THR A 195 5.44 -33.29 -2.27
CA THR A 195 4.34 -33.71 -3.15
C THR A 195 4.20 -35.23 -3.14
N LEU A 196 3.01 -35.74 -2.89
CA LEU A 196 2.73 -37.17 -3.01
C LEU A 196 2.38 -37.51 -4.45
N TYR A 197 2.99 -38.57 -4.96
CA TYR A 197 2.76 -39.12 -6.29
C TYR A 197 2.02 -40.44 -6.12
N LEU A 198 0.76 -40.49 -6.58
CA LEU A 198 -0.11 -41.64 -6.49
C LEU A 198 -0.28 -42.27 -7.87
N ARG A 199 -0.25 -43.60 -7.94
CA ARG A 199 -0.38 -44.32 -9.21
C ARG A 199 -1.83 -44.29 -9.66
N ASP A 200 -2.10 -43.63 -10.79
CA ASP A 200 -3.40 -43.67 -11.45
C ASP A 200 -3.42 -44.80 -12.50
N GLY A 201 -2.40 -44.83 -13.37
CA GLY A 201 -2.20 -45.85 -14.40
C GLY A 201 -0.76 -46.34 -14.50
N GLU A 202 -0.42 -47.04 -15.59
CA GLU A 202 0.96 -47.49 -15.87
C GLU A 202 1.90 -46.32 -16.20
N THR A 203 1.36 -45.23 -16.76
CA THR A 203 2.10 -44.02 -17.17
C THR A 203 1.60 -42.74 -16.51
N GLU A 204 0.43 -42.79 -15.87
CA GLU A 204 -0.24 -41.63 -15.27
C GLU A 204 -0.10 -41.62 -13.74
N VAL A 205 0.21 -40.45 -13.20
CA VAL A 205 0.46 -40.23 -11.78
C VAL A 205 -0.37 -39.04 -11.31
N ASP A 206 -1.21 -39.26 -10.30
CA ASP A 206 -1.95 -38.21 -9.63
C ASP A 206 -1.06 -37.55 -8.56
N THR A 207 -1.24 -36.25 -8.35
CA THR A 207 -0.37 -35.48 -7.44
C THR A 207 -1.16 -34.80 -6.33
N LEU A 208 -0.73 -34.99 -5.09
CA LEU A 208 -1.26 -34.26 -3.94
C LEU A 208 -0.26 -33.20 -3.49
N SER A 209 -0.59 -31.93 -3.68
CA SER A 209 0.21 -30.82 -3.15
C SER A 209 0.13 -30.79 -1.62
N ALA A 210 1.29 -30.61 -0.99
CA ALA A 210 1.47 -30.67 0.46
C ALA A 210 1.89 -29.33 1.07
N VAL A 211 1.88 -28.23 0.30
CA VAL A 211 2.29 -26.90 0.76
C VAL A 211 1.12 -25.94 0.62
N PHE A 212 0.80 -25.25 1.72
CA PHE A 212 -0.30 -24.29 1.80
C PHE A 212 0.19 -22.90 2.18
N THR A 213 -0.35 -21.89 1.52
CA THR A 213 -0.16 -20.46 1.76
C THR A 213 -1.51 -19.75 1.91
N GLY A 214 -1.51 -18.43 2.12
CA GLY A 214 -2.72 -17.63 1.95
C GLY A 214 -2.98 -17.26 0.48
N THR A 215 -4.14 -16.66 0.22
CA THR A 215 -4.68 -16.41 -1.13
C THR A 215 -4.25 -15.09 -1.76
N ALA A 216 -3.53 -14.23 -1.03
CA ALA A 216 -3.12 -12.93 -1.54
C ALA A 216 -2.06 -13.05 -2.64
N LEU A 217 -2.16 -12.20 -3.66
CA LEU A 217 -1.22 -12.17 -4.79
C LEU A 217 0.12 -11.49 -4.46
N ALA A 218 0.17 -10.70 -3.39
CA ALA A 218 1.37 -10.00 -2.95
C ALA A 218 1.75 -10.45 -1.55
N GLU A 219 3.05 -10.72 -1.33
CA GLU A 219 3.60 -11.15 -0.03
C GLU A 219 3.20 -10.19 1.10
N ARG A 220 3.09 -8.88 0.80
CA ARG A 220 2.72 -7.87 1.80
C ARG A 220 1.32 -8.04 2.38
N ALA A 221 0.39 -8.52 1.56
CA ALA A 221 -1.01 -8.71 1.95
C ALA A 221 -1.27 -10.13 2.48
N ASN A 222 -0.30 -11.04 2.36
CA ASN A 222 -0.46 -12.43 2.78
C ASN A 222 -0.10 -12.59 4.28
N GLN A 223 -0.94 -12.03 5.16
CA GLN A 223 -0.76 -12.04 6.61
C GLN A 223 -1.99 -12.56 7.31
N LEU A 224 -1.80 -13.55 8.19
CA LEU A 224 -2.86 -14.04 9.07
C LEU A 224 -3.05 -13.11 10.27
N ASN A 225 -4.26 -13.15 10.84
CA ASN A 225 -4.63 -12.47 12.08
C ASN A 225 -5.47 -13.41 12.97
N ASP A 226 -6.13 -12.88 14.01
CA ASP A 226 -6.94 -13.66 14.94
C ASP A 226 -8.16 -14.36 14.29
N SER A 227 -8.53 -13.97 13.06
CA SER A 227 -9.65 -14.55 12.30
C SER A 227 -9.17 -15.65 11.34
N TYR A 228 -9.99 -16.68 11.15
CA TYR A 228 -9.73 -17.72 10.17
C TYR A 228 -9.84 -17.21 8.74
N GLN A 229 -8.77 -17.44 7.96
CA GLN A 229 -8.67 -17.05 6.56
C GLN A 229 -8.41 -18.28 5.69
N PRO A 230 -8.90 -18.31 4.44
CA PRO A 230 -8.67 -19.44 3.54
C PRO A 230 -7.19 -19.69 3.25
N LEU A 231 -6.80 -20.96 3.22
CA LEU A 231 -5.52 -21.39 2.65
C LEU A 231 -5.69 -21.88 1.21
N THR A 232 -4.60 -21.82 0.44
CA THR A 232 -4.51 -22.36 -0.92
C THR A 232 -3.18 -23.10 -1.11
N ASN A 233 -3.20 -24.12 -1.96
CA ASN A 233 -2.02 -24.84 -2.44
C ASN A 233 -1.68 -24.51 -3.90
N GLN A 234 -2.28 -23.44 -4.44
CA GLN A 234 -2.11 -22.98 -5.83
C GLN A 234 -1.22 -21.73 -5.93
N SER A 235 -0.76 -21.19 -4.81
CA SER A 235 0.08 -19.99 -4.74
C SER A 235 1.45 -20.31 -4.17
N ASN A 236 2.48 -19.69 -4.75
CA ASN A 236 3.85 -19.72 -4.23
C ASN A 236 4.16 -18.51 -3.33
N VAL A 237 3.19 -17.62 -3.11
CA VAL A 237 3.34 -16.42 -2.29
C VAL A 237 3.24 -16.81 -0.82
N LYS A 238 4.36 -16.78 -0.10
CA LYS A 238 4.42 -17.19 1.32
C LYS A 238 3.62 -16.24 2.22
N LEU A 239 3.17 -16.77 3.35
CA LEU A 239 2.63 -15.98 4.45
C LEU A 239 3.78 -15.26 5.17
N LYS A 240 3.49 -14.15 5.86
CA LYS A 240 4.50 -13.45 6.66
C LYS A 240 3.94 -12.89 7.97
N PHE A 241 4.78 -12.77 8.99
CA PHE A 241 4.47 -11.99 10.19
C PHE A 241 5.70 -11.17 10.65
N PRO A 242 5.53 -9.87 10.97
CA PRO A 242 6.65 -8.94 11.14
C PRO A 242 7.34 -8.89 12.47
N LEU A 243 6.63 -9.26 13.53
CA LEU A 243 7.02 -8.91 14.88
C LEU A 243 7.29 -10.16 15.68
N LYS A 244 8.29 -10.08 16.54
CA LYS A 244 8.47 -11.06 17.60
C LYS A 244 7.27 -10.96 18.52
N GLY A 245 6.70 -12.10 18.91
CA GLY A 245 5.48 -12.08 19.70
C GLY A 245 5.12 -13.43 20.25
N GLN A 246 4.06 -13.43 21.06
CA GLN A 246 3.42 -14.65 21.54
C GLN A 246 2.25 -14.97 20.62
N TYR A 247 2.35 -16.07 19.89
CA TYR A 247 1.40 -16.44 18.84
C TYR A 247 0.78 -17.82 19.06
N SER A 248 -0.53 -17.90 18.79
CA SER A 248 -1.31 -19.14 18.69
C SER A 248 -1.59 -19.40 17.21
N VAL A 249 -0.89 -20.35 16.61
CA VAL A 249 -1.04 -20.70 15.20
C VAL A 249 -2.01 -21.87 15.08
N GLN A 250 -3.04 -21.72 14.26
CA GLN A 250 -4.05 -22.76 14.06
C GLN A 250 -4.36 -22.96 12.58
N VAL A 251 -4.39 -24.21 12.15
CA VAL A 251 -4.94 -24.64 10.86
C VAL A 251 -6.22 -25.41 11.13
N GLN A 252 -7.25 -25.16 10.33
CA GLN A 252 -8.53 -25.84 10.41
C GLN A 252 -8.87 -26.53 9.09
N TYR A 253 -9.52 -27.67 9.20
CA TYR A 253 -10.19 -28.35 8.09
C TYR A 253 -11.65 -28.55 8.45
N SER A 254 -12.54 -28.02 7.62
CA SER A 254 -13.98 -28.28 7.72
C SER A 254 -14.34 -29.49 6.87
N VAL A 255 -14.77 -30.58 7.52
CA VAL A 255 -15.19 -31.82 6.83
C VAL A 255 -16.37 -31.56 5.90
N LEU A 256 -17.30 -30.68 6.31
CA LEU A 256 -18.50 -30.34 5.55
C LEU A 256 -18.21 -29.55 4.26
N THR A 257 -17.17 -28.70 4.26
CA THR A 257 -16.87 -27.84 3.11
C THR A 257 -15.64 -28.26 2.32
N GLY A 258 -14.81 -29.16 2.87
CA GLY A 258 -13.57 -29.61 2.24
C GLY A 258 -12.44 -28.57 2.22
N LYS A 259 -12.56 -27.47 2.98
CA LYS A 259 -11.66 -26.33 2.91
C LYS A 259 -10.71 -26.25 4.11
N PHE A 260 -9.48 -25.84 3.82
CA PHE A 260 -8.51 -25.43 4.83
C PHE A 260 -8.59 -23.93 5.10
N THR A 261 -8.57 -23.57 6.37
CA THR A 261 -8.41 -22.20 6.84
C THR A 261 -7.29 -22.14 7.88
N ALA A 262 -6.73 -20.97 8.13
CA ALA A 262 -5.76 -20.78 9.20
C ALA A 262 -5.94 -19.42 9.85
N ARG A 263 -5.45 -19.31 11.09
CA ARG A 263 -5.33 -18.06 11.81
C ARG A 263 -4.02 -18.01 12.58
N MET A 264 -3.56 -16.80 12.84
CA MET A 264 -2.42 -16.53 13.71
C MET A 264 -2.92 -15.59 14.80
N GLY A 265 -3.32 -16.20 15.91
CA GLY A 265 -3.82 -15.47 17.05
C GLY A 265 -2.71 -14.89 17.93
N GLY A 266 -3.01 -13.85 18.69
CA GLY A 266 -2.05 -13.16 19.54
C GLY A 266 -1.45 -11.91 18.88
N LYS A 267 -0.48 -11.28 19.55
CA LYS A 267 0.05 -9.99 19.11
C LYS A 267 1.58 -9.97 19.11
N GLY A 268 2.13 -9.46 18.01
CA GLY A 268 3.51 -9.04 17.95
C GLY A 268 3.77 -7.82 18.83
N VAL A 269 4.95 -7.76 19.43
CA VAL A 269 5.35 -6.64 20.27
C VAL A 269 6.44 -5.86 19.53
N GLU A 270 6.21 -4.55 19.34
CA GLU A 270 7.26 -3.66 18.86
C GLU A 270 8.41 -3.62 19.86
N VAL A 271 9.62 -3.77 19.34
CA VAL A 271 10.83 -3.60 20.15
C VAL A 271 10.91 -2.14 20.59
N THR A 272 11.34 -1.90 21.82
CA THR A 272 11.54 -0.55 22.37
C THR A 272 12.91 -0.45 23.04
N GLY A 273 13.41 0.78 23.22
CA GLY A 273 14.68 1.05 23.90
C GLY A 273 15.93 0.88 23.02
N LEU A 274 15.77 0.69 21.71
CA LEU A 274 16.87 0.74 20.74
C LEU A 274 17.06 2.17 20.23
N SER A 275 18.12 2.38 19.43
CA SER A 275 18.43 3.70 18.87
C SER A 275 17.27 4.26 18.06
N ASN A 276 17.06 5.57 18.16
CA ASN A 276 16.10 6.33 17.36
C ASN A 276 16.70 6.77 16.02
N GLU A 277 18.03 6.75 15.90
CA GLU A 277 18.75 7.23 14.73
C GLU A 277 19.80 6.21 14.28
N LEU A 278 20.01 6.18 12.97
CA LEU A 278 21.08 5.43 12.35
C LEU A 278 21.57 6.21 11.13
N TYR A 279 22.89 6.31 11.01
CA TYR A 279 23.58 7.03 9.94
C TYR A 279 24.48 6.07 9.17
N MET A 280 24.58 6.26 7.86
CA MET A 280 25.52 5.59 6.98
C MET A 280 26.65 6.52 6.57
N GLY A 281 27.88 6.04 6.74
CA GLY A 281 29.13 6.66 6.30
C GLY A 281 30.01 5.64 5.59
N GLY A 282 31.30 5.97 5.44
CA GLY A 282 32.26 5.15 4.68
C GLY A 282 32.64 5.80 3.35
N SER A 283 33.53 5.17 2.58
CA SER A 283 34.08 5.79 1.37
C SER A 283 33.01 6.08 0.31
N ASN A 284 31.90 5.33 0.30
CA ASN A 284 30.77 5.55 -0.61
C ASN A 284 30.02 6.88 -0.38
N PHE A 285 30.13 7.46 0.81
CA PHE A 285 29.33 8.62 1.23
C PHE A 285 30.20 9.82 1.55
N GLY A 286 31.29 9.62 2.28
CA GLY A 286 32.20 10.67 2.73
C GLY A 286 32.62 10.51 4.18
N ALA A 287 33.49 11.41 4.63
CA ALA A 287 33.92 11.44 6.02
C ALA A 287 32.74 11.72 6.96
N TRP A 288 32.80 11.16 8.18
CA TRP A 288 31.82 11.45 9.23
C TRP A 288 31.70 12.94 9.52
N ASN A 289 30.55 13.37 10.07
CA ASN A 289 30.19 14.78 10.27
C ASN A 289 30.08 15.67 9.01
N THR A 290 30.16 15.11 7.80
CA THR A 290 29.96 15.88 6.57
C THR A 290 28.51 15.81 6.07
N ASN A 291 28.19 16.57 5.01
CA ASN A 291 26.92 16.48 4.30
C ASN A 291 26.76 15.20 3.47
N GLY A 292 27.84 14.42 3.30
CA GLY A 292 27.80 13.12 2.62
C GLY A 292 27.19 12.01 3.47
N VAL A 293 27.24 12.12 4.81
CA VAL A 293 26.66 11.13 5.74
C VAL A 293 25.14 11.08 5.57
N VAL A 294 24.61 9.88 5.36
CA VAL A 294 23.18 9.66 5.08
C VAL A 294 22.45 9.19 6.33
N LYS A 295 21.39 9.90 6.74
CA LYS A 295 20.48 9.44 7.79
C LYS A 295 19.50 8.41 7.21
N MET A 296 19.38 7.26 7.88
CA MET A 296 18.39 6.24 7.55
C MET A 296 17.04 6.56 8.20
N ALA A 297 15.95 6.18 7.52
CA ALA A 297 14.61 6.41 8.01
C ALA A 297 14.16 5.25 8.91
N PRO A 298 13.58 5.50 10.09
CA PRO A 298 13.05 4.43 10.94
C PRO A 298 11.84 3.75 10.26
N VAL A 299 11.66 2.45 10.54
CA VAL A 299 10.55 1.63 10.00
C VAL A 299 9.51 1.39 11.10
N GLY A 300 8.31 1.91 10.94
CA GLY A 300 7.14 1.61 11.78
C GLY A 300 7.06 2.39 13.08
N ALA A 301 8.10 2.33 13.93
CA ALA A 301 8.13 3.00 15.22
C ALA A 301 9.52 3.56 15.54
N VAL A 302 9.58 4.66 16.28
CA VAL A 302 10.85 5.22 16.78
C VAL A 302 11.36 4.37 17.94
N GLY A 303 12.66 4.11 17.97
CA GLY A 303 13.30 3.38 19.07
C GLY A 303 13.13 1.86 19.01
N ASN A 304 12.64 1.34 17.88
CA ASN A 304 12.59 -0.10 17.61
C ASN A 304 13.86 -0.64 16.93
N GLY A 305 14.80 0.24 16.57
CA GLY A 305 16.08 -0.13 15.96
C GLY A 305 15.97 -0.66 14.53
N GLU A 306 14.89 -0.37 13.80
CA GLU A 306 14.71 -0.77 12.41
C GLU A 306 14.77 0.44 11.48
N PHE A 307 15.59 0.35 10.43
CA PHE A 307 15.90 1.47 9.55
C PHE A 307 16.00 1.04 8.10
N TRP A 308 15.70 1.96 7.19
CA TRP A 308 15.84 1.75 5.76
C TRP A 308 16.29 3.00 4.99
N ARG A 309 16.83 2.79 3.79
CA ARG A 309 17.16 3.85 2.83
C ARG A 309 17.35 3.29 1.42
N LEU A 310 17.01 4.08 0.39
CA LEU A 310 17.50 3.83 -0.98
C LEU A 310 18.84 4.55 -1.17
N CYS A 311 19.86 3.85 -1.64
CA CYS A 311 21.21 4.38 -1.83
C CYS A 311 21.82 3.87 -3.13
N TYR A 312 22.52 4.74 -3.85
CA TYR A 312 23.42 4.29 -4.90
C TYR A 312 24.77 3.92 -4.28
N LEU A 313 25.21 2.70 -4.51
CA LEU A 313 26.46 2.16 -3.97
C LEU A 313 27.42 1.84 -5.11
N GLN A 314 28.70 2.13 -4.93
CA GLN A 314 29.77 1.82 -5.87
C GLN A 314 30.49 0.54 -5.45
N ALA A 315 30.80 -0.31 -6.44
CA ALA A 315 31.53 -1.54 -6.21
C ALA A 315 32.87 -1.29 -5.51
N GLY A 316 33.16 -2.06 -4.46
CA GLY A 316 34.39 -1.96 -3.67
C GLY A 316 34.48 -0.76 -2.72
N GLN A 317 33.49 0.15 -2.70
CA GLN A 317 33.45 1.21 -1.69
C GLN A 317 32.78 0.74 -0.41
N THR A 318 33.23 1.31 0.71
CA THR A 318 32.84 0.86 2.05
C THR A 318 31.61 1.60 2.55
N VAL A 319 30.78 0.86 3.27
CA VAL A 319 29.63 1.35 4.01
C VAL A 319 29.79 0.99 5.47
N GLU A 320 29.59 1.97 6.35
CA GLU A 320 29.65 1.81 7.81
C GLU A 320 28.43 2.48 8.43
N TRP A 321 28.01 2.01 9.60
CA TRP A 321 26.85 2.54 10.31
C TRP A 321 27.23 3.06 11.68
N ALA A 322 26.57 4.11 12.14
CA ALA A 322 26.72 4.64 13.49
C ALA A 322 25.38 5.20 14.00
N MET A 323 25.19 5.17 15.32
CA MET A 323 23.99 5.77 15.96
C MET A 323 24.06 7.30 16.02
N SER A 324 25.21 7.89 15.70
CA SER A 324 25.46 9.33 15.67
C SER A 324 26.14 9.75 14.37
N LYS A 325 25.85 10.98 13.92
CA LYS A 325 26.37 11.52 12.64
C LYS A 325 27.91 11.66 12.61
N ASP A 326 28.55 11.69 13.79
CA ASP A 326 29.99 11.79 13.94
C ASP A 326 30.75 10.46 13.77
N GLY A 327 30.04 9.35 13.57
CA GLY A 327 30.65 8.04 13.41
C GLY A 327 31.12 7.41 14.72
N SER A 328 30.73 7.95 15.87
CA SER A 328 31.06 7.33 17.16
C SER A 328 30.52 5.90 17.21
N GLN A 329 31.37 4.96 17.63
CA GLN A 329 31.05 3.52 17.67
C GLN A 329 30.58 2.96 16.32
N ALA A 330 31.14 3.46 15.21
CA ALA A 330 30.83 2.93 13.89
C ALA A 330 31.09 1.42 13.80
N PHE A 331 30.18 0.72 13.13
CA PHE A 331 30.26 -0.72 12.87
C PHE A 331 30.05 -1.00 11.39
N SER A 332 30.63 -2.10 10.91
CA SER A 332 30.55 -2.52 9.51
C SER A 332 29.74 -3.80 9.28
N SER A 333 29.34 -4.48 10.35
CA SER A 333 28.67 -5.77 10.25
C SER A 333 27.77 -6.03 11.46
N LEU A 334 26.72 -6.81 11.24
CA LEU A 334 25.95 -7.48 12.29
C LEU A 334 26.03 -9.01 12.08
N ALA A 335 25.40 -9.77 12.98
CA ALA A 335 25.46 -11.24 12.95
C ALA A 335 24.94 -11.84 11.63
N THR A 336 23.91 -11.21 11.06
CA THR A 336 23.35 -11.60 9.76
C THR A 336 23.61 -10.51 8.73
N MET A 337 24.26 -10.88 7.63
CA MET A 337 24.57 -10.02 6.50
C MET A 337 23.98 -10.64 5.23
N GLN A 338 23.13 -9.92 4.50
CA GLN A 338 22.45 -10.41 3.30
C GLN A 338 22.67 -9.45 2.13
N GLY A 339 23.03 -9.96 0.95
CA GLY A 339 23.25 -9.16 -0.26
C GLY A 339 24.45 -8.20 -0.21
N VAL A 340 25.31 -8.32 0.81
CA VAL A 340 26.46 -7.46 1.10
C VAL A 340 27.71 -8.32 1.28
N THR A 341 28.85 -7.82 0.84
CA THR A 341 30.15 -8.47 1.02
C THR A 341 30.97 -7.75 2.09
N VAL A 342 31.91 -8.47 2.72
CA VAL A 342 32.84 -7.89 3.68
C VAL A 342 34.23 -7.93 3.06
N ASP A 343 34.92 -6.79 3.03
CA ASP A 343 36.27 -6.69 2.47
C ASP A 343 37.34 -7.30 3.39
N GLY A 344 38.59 -7.31 2.94
CA GLY A 344 39.73 -7.86 3.70
C GLY A 344 40.02 -7.13 5.03
N SER A 345 39.39 -5.98 5.27
CA SER A 345 39.50 -5.20 6.51
C SER A 345 38.26 -5.33 7.42
N GLY A 346 37.28 -6.15 7.03
CA GLY A 346 36.05 -6.33 7.81
C GLY A 346 34.96 -5.30 7.50
N LYS A 347 35.09 -4.50 6.43
CA LYS A 347 34.13 -3.44 6.07
C LYS A 347 33.08 -3.92 5.07
N ALA A 348 31.84 -3.48 5.23
CA ALA A 348 30.77 -3.81 4.29
C ALA A 348 30.98 -3.10 2.94
N THR A 349 30.83 -3.85 1.85
CA THR A 349 30.97 -3.38 0.45
C THR A 349 29.95 -4.08 -0.45
N VAL A 350 29.85 -3.63 -1.70
CA VAL A 350 29.08 -4.32 -2.75
C VAL A 350 29.99 -4.72 -3.91
N ASN A 351 29.64 -5.80 -4.61
CA ASN A 351 30.38 -6.26 -5.79
C ASN A 351 29.97 -5.54 -7.08
N THR A 352 28.76 -4.98 -7.11
CA THR A 352 28.17 -4.35 -8.29
C THR A 352 27.74 -2.93 -7.94
N SER A 353 28.12 -1.95 -8.77
CA SER A 353 27.62 -0.59 -8.60
C SER A 353 26.14 -0.53 -9.01
N GLY A 354 25.30 0.09 -8.19
CA GLY A 354 23.86 0.13 -8.46
C GLY A 354 23.04 0.80 -7.37
N LEU A 355 21.75 0.92 -7.62
CA LEU A 355 20.78 1.32 -6.61
C LEU A 355 20.44 0.13 -5.71
N TYR A 356 20.49 0.33 -4.40
CA TYR A 356 20.18 -0.66 -3.38
C TYR A 356 19.12 -0.12 -2.41
N LEU A 357 18.25 -1.00 -1.95
CA LEU A 357 17.49 -0.80 -0.73
C LEU A 357 18.32 -1.38 0.42
N VAL A 358 18.82 -0.51 1.29
CA VAL A 358 19.56 -0.91 2.49
C VAL A 358 18.59 -0.96 3.66
N TYR A 359 18.49 -2.12 4.31
CA TYR A 359 17.66 -2.37 5.48
C TYR A 359 18.53 -2.80 6.67
N VAL A 360 18.31 -2.21 7.83
CA VAL A 360 19.04 -2.55 9.07
C VAL A 360 18.04 -2.81 10.19
N ASN A 361 18.22 -3.93 10.90
CA ASN A 361 17.48 -4.26 12.11
C ASN A 361 18.47 -4.58 13.25
N LEU A 362 18.53 -3.69 14.24
CA LEU A 362 19.46 -3.77 15.36
C LEU A 362 19.06 -4.81 16.40
N ASP A 363 17.78 -5.18 16.49
CA ASP A 363 17.30 -6.24 17.39
C ASP A 363 17.72 -7.62 16.86
N ARG A 364 17.36 -7.90 15.60
CA ARG A 364 17.67 -9.15 14.87
C ARG A 364 19.13 -9.26 14.46
N LYS A 365 19.94 -8.22 14.68
CA LYS A 365 21.35 -8.14 14.24
C LYS A 365 21.49 -8.43 12.75
N LEU A 366 20.70 -7.73 11.93
CA LEU A 366 20.58 -7.95 10.49
C LEU A 366 20.90 -6.69 9.68
N ILE A 367 21.70 -6.86 8.64
CA ILE A 367 21.89 -5.90 7.54
C ILE A 367 21.55 -6.60 6.22
N SER A 368 20.69 -5.97 5.40
CA SER A 368 20.25 -6.50 4.11
C SER A 368 20.40 -5.44 3.02
N PHE A 369 20.98 -5.84 1.89
CA PHE A 369 21.13 -5.03 0.68
C PHE A 369 20.31 -5.70 -0.43
N GLU A 370 19.21 -5.07 -0.80
CA GLU A 370 18.23 -5.64 -1.73
C GLU A 370 18.20 -4.87 -3.04
N THR A 371 17.84 -5.57 -4.12
CA THR A 371 17.42 -4.88 -5.35
C THR A 371 16.15 -4.08 -5.04
N PRO A 372 16.12 -2.77 -5.30
CA PRO A 372 15.00 -1.92 -4.93
C PRO A 372 13.69 -2.37 -5.59
N LYS A 373 12.69 -2.69 -4.76
CA LYS A 373 11.29 -2.84 -5.19
C LYS A 373 10.54 -1.58 -4.76
N VAL A 374 10.35 -0.65 -5.69
CA VAL A 374 9.78 0.68 -5.42
C VAL A 374 8.50 0.85 -6.21
N TYR A 375 7.49 1.41 -5.56
CA TYR A 375 6.14 1.56 -6.11
C TYR A 375 5.63 2.97 -5.91
N ALA A 376 4.74 3.39 -6.81
CA ALA A 376 3.92 4.57 -6.71
C ALA A 376 2.45 4.20 -6.60
N SER A 377 1.67 5.04 -5.93
CA SER A 377 0.22 4.89 -5.80
C SER A 377 -0.47 6.25 -5.66
N GLY A 378 -1.80 6.25 -5.57
CA GLY A 378 -2.63 7.44 -5.34
C GLY A 378 -3.46 7.84 -6.56
N THR A 379 -4.21 8.93 -6.41
CA THR A 379 -5.18 9.39 -7.43
C THR A 379 -4.51 9.79 -8.74
N ALA A 380 -3.23 10.17 -8.73
CA ALA A 380 -2.45 10.43 -9.96
C ALA A 380 -2.28 9.18 -10.86
N LEU A 381 -2.48 7.99 -10.30
CA LEU A 381 -2.42 6.69 -10.99
C LEU A 381 -3.80 6.02 -11.07
N GLY A 382 -4.88 6.78 -10.83
CA GLY A 382 -6.24 6.23 -10.76
C GLY A 382 -6.40 5.22 -9.62
N ASP A 383 -5.75 5.47 -8.48
CA ASP A 383 -5.74 4.63 -7.27
C ASP A 383 -5.16 3.23 -7.48
N LYS A 384 -4.32 3.07 -8.50
CA LYS A 384 -3.56 1.84 -8.76
C LYS A 384 -2.14 1.93 -8.19
N GLU A 385 -1.61 0.78 -7.83
CA GLU A 385 -0.18 0.61 -7.54
C GLU A 385 0.59 0.32 -8.82
N GLN A 386 1.69 1.03 -9.04
CA GLN A 386 2.56 0.84 -10.19
C GLN A 386 4.03 0.75 -9.74
N ALA A 387 4.75 -0.24 -10.23
CA ALA A 387 6.20 -0.33 -10.00
C ALA A 387 6.93 0.79 -10.75
N LEU A 388 7.93 1.40 -10.12
CA LEU A 388 8.79 2.38 -10.79
C LEU A 388 9.78 1.65 -11.70
N GLU A 389 10.03 2.23 -12.86
CA GLU A 389 11.08 1.78 -13.78
C GLU A 389 12.45 2.14 -13.21
N LEU A 390 13.32 1.14 -13.03
CA LEU A 390 14.70 1.33 -12.57
C LEU A 390 15.67 1.39 -13.74
N ASN A 391 16.46 2.46 -13.83
CA ASN A 391 17.55 2.61 -14.78
C ASN A 391 18.79 3.23 -14.10
N GLY A 392 19.74 2.37 -13.72
CA GLY A 392 20.94 2.77 -12.99
C GLY A 392 20.60 3.33 -11.61
N SER A 393 20.85 4.62 -11.37
CA SER A 393 20.48 5.33 -10.15
C SER A 393 19.10 6.00 -10.22
N ASN A 394 18.40 5.89 -11.35
CA ASN A 394 17.16 6.60 -11.61
C ASN A 394 15.94 5.68 -11.46
N LEU A 395 14.88 6.23 -10.87
CA LEU A 395 13.55 5.62 -10.81
C LEU A 395 12.56 6.52 -11.54
N SER A 396 11.61 5.96 -12.30
CA SER A 396 10.57 6.78 -12.92
C SER A 396 9.19 6.14 -12.98
N VAL A 397 8.16 6.98 -13.03
CA VAL A 397 6.75 6.61 -13.28
C VAL A 397 6.08 7.71 -14.09
N GLU A 398 5.12 7.35 -14.94
CA GLU A 398 4.26 8.31 -15.65
C GLU A 398 2.86 8.30 -15.04
N THR A 399 2.33 9.49 -14.72
CA THR A 399 0.98 9.62 -14.16
C THR A 399 -0.09 9.43 -15.22
N THR A 400 -1.20 8.79 -14.86
CA THR A 400 -2.33 8.58 -15.77
C THR A 400 -3.45 9.59 -15.57
N GLU A 401 -3.51 10.21 -14.39
CA GLU A 401 -4.47 11.25 -14.02
C GLU A 401 -3.79 12.40 -13.26
N THR A 402 -4.48 13.53 -13.11
CA THR A 402 -4.04 14.62 -12.23
C THR A 402 -4.49 14.31 -10.81
N GLY A 403 -3.56 14.24 -9.86
CA GLY A 403 -3.90 13.88 -8.48
C GLY A 403 -2.69 13.73 -7.55
N GLN A 404 -2.92 13.18 -6.36
CA GLN A 404 -1.87 12.89 -5.39
C GLN A 404 -1.05 11.67 -5.82
N LEU A 405 0.27 11.79 -5.75
CA LEU A 405 1.22 10.71 -5.97
C LEU A 405 1.93 10.35 -4.65
N ASN A 406 1.97 9.07 -4.30
CA ASN A 406 2.66 8.56 -3.13
C ASN A 406 3.74 7.57 -3.56
N PHE A 407 4.87 7.54 -2.86
CA PHE A 407 5.92 6.55 -3.12
C PHE A 407 6.23 5.72 -1.88
N PHE A 408 6.57 4.45 -2.10
CA PHE A 408 7.03 3.57 -1.05
C PHE A 408 7.97 2.50 -1.60
N ALA A 409 8.83 1.99 -0.73
CA ALA A 409 9.70 0.87 -1.01
C ALA A 409 9.20 -0.39 -0.28
N ASN A 410 9.50 -1.55 -0.85
CA ASN A 410 9.20 -2.84 -0.24
C ASN A 410 10.50 -3.61 -0.01
N SER A 411 10.78 -3.96 1.24
CA SER A 411 11.87 -4.87 1.61
C SER A 411 11.31 -6.23 1.98
N GLU A 412 12.03 -7.29 1.64
CA GLU A 412 11.72 -8.64 2.07
C GLU A 412 11.87 -8.84 3.59
N GLN A 413 12.61 -7.95 4.25
CA GLN A 413 12.77 -7.91 5.70
C GLN A 413 11.67 -7.12 6.41
N ASN A 414 10.97 -6.23 5.69
CA ASN A 414 9.85 -5.48 6.25
C ASN A 414 8.54 -6.25 6.10
N ALA A 415 7.90 -6.53 7.23
CA ALA A 415 6.57 -7.11 7.25
C ALA A 415 5.51 -6.20 7.87
N ARG A 416 5.84 -4.94 8.16
CA ARG A 416 4.86 -3.92 8.57
C ARG A 416 4.08 -3.39 7.36
N ASP A 417 3.12 -2.52 7.64
CA ASP A 417 2.34 -1.83 6.62
C ASP A 417 3.26 -1.06 5.65
N TRP A 418 2.87 -1.00 4.38
CA TRP A 418 3.63 -0.34 3.32
C TRP A 418 3.94 1.12 3.65
N SER A 419 3.07 1.79 4.41
CA SER A 419 3.24 3.17 4.83
C SER A 419 4.52 3.39 5.66
N THR A 420 5.03 2.35 6.30
CA THR A 420 6.25 2.40 7.13
C THR A 420 7.55 2.59 6.35
N MET A 421 7.50 2.44 5.02
CA MET A 421 8.63 2.66 4.10
C MET A 421 8.25 3.66 2.99
N MET A 422 7.51 4.71 3.35
CA MET A 422 7.17 5.79 2.44
C MET A 422 8.29 6.81 2.28
N PHE A 423 8.31 7.44 1.11
CA PHE A 423 9.11 8.62 0.83
C PHE A 423 8.33 9.57 -0.08
N THR A 424 8.73 10.83 -0.12
CA THR A 424 8.07 11.89 -0.90
C THR A 424 9.11 12.78 -1.56
N ILE A 425 8.64 13.82 -2.26
CA ILE A 425 9.48 14.84 -2.87
C ILE A 425 9.17 16.18 -2.22
N ARG A 426 10.20 16.88 -1.76
CA ARG A 426 10.10 18.25 -1.27
C ARG A 426 11.24 19.08 -1.83
N ASN A 427 10.94 20.25 -2.38
CA ASN A 427 11.91 21.16 -3.00
C ASN A 427 12.83 20.45 -4.03
N GLY A 428 12.24 19.58 -4.84
CA GLY A 428 12.97 18.81 -5.86
C GLY A 428 13.95 17.77 -5.31
N LYS A 429 13.83 17.37 -4.03
CA LYS A 429 14.67 16.35 -3.39
C LYS A 429 13.83 15.22 -2.82
N VAL A 430 14.43 14.03 -2.71
CA VAL A 430 13.79 12.88 -2.10
C VAL A 430 13.85 13.00 -0.58
N GLU A 431 12.70 12.92 0.08
CA GLU A 431 12.55 13.03 1.52
C GLU A 431 11.95 11.76 2.11
N TYR A 432 12.47 11.31 3.24
CA TYR A 432 12.06 10.08 3.90
C TYR A 432 11.45 10.45 5.26
N PRO A 433 10.11 10.55 5.37
CA PRO A 433 9.42 11.01 6.58
C PRO A 433 9.61 10.07 7.78
N GLY A 434 10.04 8.82 7.57
CA GLY A 434 10.18 7.83 8.64
C GLY A 434 8.83 7.53 9.26
N VAL A 435 8.69 7.74 10.58
CA VAL A 435 7.42 7.54 11.30
C VAL A 435 6.44 8.71 11.16
N ALA A 436 6.87 9.87 10.68
CA ALA A 436 6.03 11.06 10.54
C ALA A 436 5.24 11.03 9.23
N THR A 437 4.64 9.87 8.90
CA THR A 437 3.97 9.65 7.61
C THR A 437 2.73 10.52 7.42
N SER A 438 2.06 10.89 8.51
CA SER A 438 0.96 11.88 8.50
C SER A 438 1.42 13.30 8.16
N GLU A 439 2.72 13.58 8.23
CA GLU A 439 3.34 14.88 7.90
C GLU A 439 4.01 14.87 6.52
N ALA A 440 3.92 13.75 5.78
CA ALA A 440 4.44 13.67 4.43
C ALA A 440 3.74 14.69 3.52
N SER A 441 4.51 15.52 2.82
CA SER A 441 3.98 16.51 1.87
C SER A 441 3.09 15.83 0.84
N VAL A 442 1.89 16.39 0.64
CA VAL A 442 1.01 16.02 -0.46
C VAL A 442 1.72 16.39 -1.76
N LEU A 443 1.80 15.43 -2.68
CA LEU A 443 2.49 15.61 -3.95
C LEU A 443 1.48 15.55 -5.11
N PRO A 444 0.83 16.68 -5.45
CA PRO A 444 -0.08 16.73 -6.59
C PRO A 444 0.72 16.76 -7.90
N VAL A 445 0.45 15.84 -8.81
CA VAL A 445 1.13 15.71 -10.10
C VAL A 445 0.10 15.67 -11.23
N ALA A 446 0.34 16.43 -12.30
CA ALA A 446 -0.56 16.52 -13.44
C ALA A 446 -0.51 15.26 -14.32
N LYS A 447 -1.61 14.95 -15.01
CA LYS A 447 -1.73 13.81 -15.94
C LYS A 447 -0.63 13.77 -17.00
N GLY A 448 -0.10 12.57 -17.27
CA GLY A 448 0.90 12.30 -18.29
C GLY A 448 2.29 12.85 -17.95
N THR A 449 2.54 13.18 -16.68
CA THR A 449 3.83 13.68 -16.21
C THR A 449 4.74 12.52 -15.91
N LYS A 450 5.93 12.49 -16.53
CA LYS A 450 6.99 11.56 -16.15
C LYS A 450 7.72 12.11 -14.93
N VAL A 451 7.49 11.49 -13.77
CA VAL A 451 8.23 11.79 -12.54
C VAL A 451 9.50 10.95 -12.52
N SER A 452 10.65 11.61 -12.41
CA SER A 452 11.97 10.98 -12.42
C SER A 452 12.74 11.31 -11.15
N LEU A 453 13.29 10.30 -10.50
CA LEU A 453 14.04 10.41 -9.26
C LEU A 453 15.48 9.95 -9.52
N ASN A 454 16.47 10.80 -9.26
CA ASN A 454 17.86 10.40 -9.23
C ASN A 454 18.31 10.25 -7.77
N ILE A 455 18.35 9.01 -7.30
CA ILE A 455 18.64 8.72 -5.89
C ILE A 455 20.09 9.02 -5.53
N ALA A 456 21.03 8.85 -6.47
CA ALA A 456 22.45 9.13 -6.23
C ALA A 456 22.69 10.63 -5.95
N ASN A 457 21.99 11.51 -6.68
CA ASN A 457 22.12 12.96 -6.53
C ASN A 457 21.07 13.58 -5.60
N ASN A 458 20.15 12.76 -5.08
CA ASN A 458 19.01 13.19 -4.26
C ASN A 458 18.17 14.30 -4.93
N THR A 459 17.84 14.10 -6.21
CA THR A 459 17.04 15.06 -6.99
C THR A 459 15.80 14.39 -7.58
N ALA A 460 14.75 15.16 -7.77
CA ALA A 460 13.54 14.78 -8.47
C ALA A 460 13.20 15.80 -9.56
N ASP A 461 12.67 15.31 -10.67
CA ASP A 461 12.23 16.10 -11.81
C ASP A 461 10.84 15.66 -12.27
N PHE A 462 10.07 16.62 -12.77
CA PHE A 462 8.70 16.44 -13.25
C PHE A 462 8.60 16.73 -14.76
N GLY A 463 9.69 16.62 -15.51
CA GLY A 463 9.73 16.83 -16.96
C GLY A 463 9.98 18.28 -17.38
N GLY A 464 10.44 19.15 -16.47
CA GLY A 464 10.71 20.57 -16.75
C GLY A 464 9.48 21.40 -17.14
N THR A 465 9.73 22.52 -17.82
CA THR A 465 8.67 23.39 -18.37
C THR A 465 7.96 22.72 -19.53
N THR A 466 6.63 22.78 -19.49
CA THR A 466 5.78 22.34 -20.60
C THR A 466 6.05 23.19 -21.84
N PRO A 467 6.35 22.57 -22.99
CA PRO A 467 6.50 23.28 -24.26
C PRO A 467 5.29 24.18 -24.55
N GLU A 468 5.55 25.40 -25.03
CA GLU A 468 4.51 26.43 -25.25
C GLU A 468 3.37 25.95 -26.14
N ASN A 469 3.68 25.17 -27.18
CA ASN A 469 2.70 24.63 -28.11
C ASN A 469 1.77 23.57 -27.49
N LEU A 470 2.11 23.05 -26.30
CA LEU A 470 1.28 22.11 -25.55
C LEU A 470 0.45 22.81 -24.46
N ILE A 471 0.68 24.10 -24.20
CA ILE A 471 -0.18 24.88 -23.32
C ILE A 471 -1.49 25.19 -24.06
N PRO A 472 -2.67 24.95 -23.48
CA PRO A 472 -3.95 25.30 -24.10
C PRO A 472 -4.13 26.82 -24.31
N GLU A 473 -4.92 27.21 -25.31
CA GLU A 473 -5.28 28.63 -25.54
C GLU A 473 -6.33 29.16 -24.55
N GLY A 474 -6.92 28.28 -23.74
CA GLY A 474 -7.86 28.62 -22.68
C GLY A 474 -8.00 27.48 -21.67
N VAL A 475 -8.21 27.84 -20.41
CA VAL A 475 -8.28 26.95 -19.24
C VAL A 475 -9.36 27.44 -18.28
N LYS A 476 -9.81 26.58 -17.35
CA LYS A 476 -10.77 26.98 -16.32
C LYS A 476 -10.11 27.64 -15.11
N HIS A 477 -8.84 27.35 -14.88
CA HIS A 477 -8.06 27.88 -13.79
C HIS A 477 -6.63 28.12 -14.24
N LEU A 478 -5.99 29.12 -13.65
CA LEU A 478 -4.56 29.37 -13.81
C LEU A 478 -3.97 29.70 -12.45
N TYR A 479 -2.83 29.10 -12.14
CA TYR A 479 -2.18 29.18 -10.84
C TYR A 479 -0.76 29.73 -10.96
N MET A 480 -0.23 30.20 -9.84
CA MET A 480 1.16 30.62 -9.71
C MET A 480 1.73 30.22 -8.35
N THR A 481 2.94 29.69 -8.36
CA THR A 481 3.74 29.40 -7.17
C THR A 481 5.10 30.10 -7.24
N GLY A 482 5.75 30.23 -6.09
CA GLY A 482 7.05 30.84 -5.88
C GLY A 482 7.36 30.91 -4.39
N ASP A 483 8.47 31.54 -4.01
CA ASP A 483 8.87 31.65 -2.58
C ASP A 483 7.78 32.32 -1.73
N ASP A 484 7.19 33.41 -2.24
CA ASP A 484 6.10 34.13 -1.57
C ASP A 484 4.69 33.55 -1.90
N PHE A 485 4.60 32.49 -2.72
CA PHE A 485 3.34 31.89 -3.17
C PHE A 485 3.35 30.37 -3.02
N GLY A 486 3.04 29.90 -1.83
CA GLY A 486 2.99 28.47 -1.55
C GLY A 486 4.36 27.79 -1.49
N ASN A 487 5.46 28.54 -1.52
CA ASN A 487 6.83 28.06 -1.32
C ASN A 487 7.18 26.85 -2.20
N TRP A 488 6.81 26.91 -3.49
CA TRP A 488 7.00 25.84 -4.47
C TRP A 488 6.26 24.52 -4.17
N ASP A 489 5.29 24.54 -3.26
CA ASP A 489 4.40 23.43 -2.95
C ASP A 489 3.03 23.68 -3.56
N TRP A 490 2.72 22.97 -4.64
CA TRP A 490 1.43 23.07 -5.32
C TRP A 490 0.24 22.64 -4.43
N SER A 491 0.46 21.91 -3.34
CA SER A 491 -0.60 21.59 -2.38
C SER A 491 -0.93 22.75 -1.45
N SER A 492 -0.03 23.75 -1.35
CA SER A 492 -0.18 24.85 -0.41
C SER A 492 -1.45 25.68 -0.69
N PRO A 493 -2.20 26.08 0.34
CA PRO A 493 -3.30 27.03 0.19
C PRO A 493 -2.84 28.42 -0.26
N GLU A 494 -1.55 28.74 -0.12
CA GLU A 494 -0.96 30.03 -0.48
C GLU A 494 -0.55 30.13 -1.96
N VAL A 495 -0.69 29.05 -2.74
CA VAL A 495 -0.58 29.11 -4.20
C VAL A 495 -1.60 30.11 -4.74
N ALA A 496 -1.13 31.09 -5.50
CA ALA A 496 -2.01 32.13 -6.05
C ALA A 496 -2.90 31.55 -7.16
N SER A 497 -4.19 31.79 -7.07
CA SER A 497 -5.14 31.59 -8.18
C SER A 497 -5.32 32.90 -8.91
N PHE A 498 -5.20 32.86 -10.24
CA PHE A 498 -5.46 34.02 -11.07
C PHE A 498 -6.95 34.24 -11.25
N GLU A 499 -7.30 35.46 -11.65
CA GLU A 499 -8.66 35.87 -11.95
C GLU A 499 -8.77 36.23 -13.43
N ASN A 500 -9.87 35.86 -14.07
CA ASN A 500 -10.14 36.17 -15.47
C ASN A 500 -11.21 37.25 -15.66
N GLY A 501 -11.86 37.68 -14.57
CA GLY A 501 -12.99 38.61 -14.59
C GLY A 501 -14.03 38.20 -15.63
N TYR A 502 -14.25 39.03 -16.66
CA TYR A 502 -15.17 38.72 -17.79
C TYR A 502 -14.45 38.47 -19.12
N ALA A 503 -13.18 38.03 -19.05
CA ALA A 503 -12.36 37.76 -20.23
C ALA A 503 -12.57 36.35 -20.84
N GLY A 504 -13.24 35.46 -20.12
CA GLY A 504 -13.35 34.04 -20.48
C GLY A 504 -12.10 33.26 -20.09
N ASP A 505 -11.93 32.08 -20.68
CA ASP A 505 -10.96 31.07 -20.23
C ASP A 505 -9.51 31.35 -20.68
N SER A 506 -9.27 32.37 -21.50
CA SER A 506 -7.97 32.59 -22.14
C SER A 506 -7.07 33.62 -21.48
N ARG A 507 -7.59 34.43 -20.54
CA ARG A 507 -6.86 35.60 -20.02
C ARG A 507 -7.03 35.77 -18.55
N TRP A 508 -5.91 35.93 -17.88
CA TRP A 508 -5.78 35.79 -16.46
C TRP A 508 -4.90 36.90 -15.93
N PHE A 509 -5.24 37.47 -14.79
CA PHE A 509 -4.39 38.44 -14.12
C PHE A 509 -4.39 38.27 -12.60
N TYR A 510 -3.29 38.71 -11.99
CA TYR A 510 -3.10 38.73 -10.55
C TYR A 510 -2.30 39.97 -10.16
N ILE A 511 -2.73 40.67 -9.12
CA ILE A 511 -2.17 41.94 -8.68
C ILE A 511 -1.50 41.76 -7.32
N THR A 512 -0.21 42.08 -7.21
CA THR A 512 0.53 41.89 -5.97
C THR A 512 1.81 42.70 -5.88
N TYR A 513 2.31 42.90 -4.66
CA TYR A 513 3.68 43.32 -4.46
C TYR A 513 4.62 42.12 -4.70
N LEU A 514 5.73 42.35 -5.39
CA LEU A 514 6.79 41.39 -5.65
C LEU A 514 8.14 42.03 -5.34
N ARG A 515 9.09 41.25 -4.83
CA ARG A 515 10.48 41.68 -4.66
C ARG A 515 11.24 41.48 -5.96
N GLY A 516 12.26 42.29 -6.20
CA GLY A 516 13.21 42.08 -7.29
C GLY A 516 13.91 40.73 -7.12
N GLY A 517 14.00 39.97 -8.21
CA GLY A 517 14.57 38.63 -8.21
C GLY A 517 13.60 37.51 -7.79
N THR A 518 12.37 37.83 -7.37
CA THR A 518 11.36 36.78 -7.09
C THR A 518 11.17 35.90 -8.32
N ALA A 519 11.31 34.59 -8.14
CA ALA A 519 11.08 33.58 -9.17
C ALA A 519 9.66 33.00 -9.06
N LEU A 520 9.00 32.85 -10.19
CA LEU A 520 7.61 32.40 -10.30
C LEU A 520 7.49 31.25 -11.30
N GLU A 521 6.56 30.34 -11.05
CA GLU A 521 6.08 29.35 -12.02
C GLU A 521 4.56 29.42 -12.13
N PHE A 522 4.07 29.39 -13.37
CA PHE A 522 2.66 29.32 -13.69
C PHE A 522 2.25 27.88 -13.96
N SER A 523 0.98 27.55 -13.71
CA SER A 523 0.44 26.29 -14.16
C SER A 523 -1.04 26.36 -14.51
N THR A 524 -1.43 25.56 -15.51
CA THR A 524 -2.83 25.31 -15.86
C THR A 524 -3.52 24.33 -14.91
N GLU A 525 -2.73 23.64 -14.07
CA GLU A 525 -3.20 22.70 -13.06
C GLU A 525 -2.56 23.05 -11.72
N LYS A 526 -3.24 22.81 -10.61
CA LYS A 526 -2.62 23.03 -9.28
C LYS A 526 -1.73 21.83 -8.90
N ALA A 527 -0.73 21.54 -9.73
CA ALA A 527 0.07 20.32 -9.66
C ALA A 527 1.46 20.49 -10.32
N PHE A 528 2.39 19.60 -10.00
CA PHE A 528 3.69 19.52 -10.68
C PHE A 528 3.57 18.91 -12.08
N GLY A 529 4.43 19.36 -13.01
CA GLY A 529 4.68 18.69 -14.29
C GLY A 529 3.96 19.33 -15.48
N LYS A 530 3.27 18.51 -16.29
CA LYS A 530 2.56 18.99 -17.48
C LYS A 530 1.55 20.08 -17.12
N GLY A 531 1.60 21.18 -17.84
CA GLY A 531 0.85 22.40 -17.55
C GLY A 531 1.67 23.50 -16.87
N ASN A 532 2.87 23.18 -16.33
CA ASN A 532 3.75 24.17 -15.71
C ASN A 532 4.59 24.93 -16.74
N PHE A 533 4.70 26.25 -16.60
CA PHE A 533 5.47 27.12 -17.51
C PHE A 533 5.93 28.43 -16.87
N ALA A 534 6.94 29.06 -17.48
CA ALA A 534 7.44 30.39 -17.09
C ALA A 534 7.37 31.42 -18.22
N GLN A 535 7.14 30.98 -19.46
CA GLN A 535 7.03 31.86 -20.62
C GLN A 535 6.07 31.28 -21.66
N LEU A 536 5.50 32.18 -22.45
CA LEU A 536 4.83 31.88 -23.71
C LEU A 536 5.65 32.53 -24.84
N LYS A 537 5.06 32.71 -26.02
CA LYS A 537 5.71 33.31 -27.18
C LYS A 537 6.24 34.73 -26.93
N THR A 538 5.49 35.53 -26.18
CA THR A 538 5.85 36.92 -25.85
C THR A 538 6.02 37.04 -24.35
N LEU A 539 7.11 37.71 -23.95
CA LEU A 539 7.45 38.01 -22.57
C LEU A 539 7.71 39.51 -22.44
N THR A 540 7.00 40.16 -21.51
CA THR A 540 7.01 41.62 -21.34
C THR A 540 7.39 41.99 -19.91
N ASP A 541 8.49 42.74 -19.77
CA ASP A 541 9.00 43.32 -18.51
C ASP A 541 9.39 42.32 -17.40
N TYR A 542 9.79 41.10 -17.79
CA TYR A 542 10.42 40.12 -16.90
C TYR A 542 11.46 39.27 -17.65
N THR A 543 12.24 38.46 -16.93
CA THR A 543 13.22 37.54 -17.53
C THR A 543 12.95 36.10 -17.15
N VAL A 544 13.52 35.13 -17.85
CA VAL A 544 13.43 33.71 -17.48
C VAL A 544 14.80 33.21 -17.06
N ALA A 545 14.91 32.64 -15.87
CA ALA A 545 16.10 31.97 -15.37
C ALA A 545 15.73 30.65 -14.70
N ASN A 546 16.49 29.59 -14.98
CA ASN A 546 16.23 28.24 -14.46
C ASN A 546 14.77 27.80 -14.63
N ASN A 547 14.18 28.07 -15.81
CA ASN A 547 12.79 27.77 -16.12
C ASN A 547 11.75 28.46 -15.23
N ARG A 548 12.11 29.58 -14.59
CA ARG A 548 11.21 30.43 -13.77
C ARG A 548 11.12 31.84 -14.32
N ALA A 549 9.97 32.48 -14.17
CA ALA A 549 9.78 33.89 -14.47
C ALA A 549 10.36 34.73 -13.32
N VAL A 550 11.31 35.62 -13.61
CA VAL A 550 12.03 36.41 -12.62
C VAL A 550 11.65 37.88 -12.72
N VAL A 551 11.17 38.41 -11.59
CA VAL A 551 10.73 39.80 -11.44
C VAL A 551 11.94 40.75 -11.44
N PRO A 552 11.91 41.87 -12.18
CA PRO A 552 13.10 42.72 -12.34
C PRO A 552 13.45 43.57 -11.12
N SER A 553 12.45 44.07 -10.37
CA SER A 553 12.66 45.00 -9.26
C SER A 553 11.52 44.91 -8.24
N ASP A 554 11.72 45.48 -7.06
CA ASP A 554 10.65 45.64 -6.07
C ASP A 554 9.53 46.52 -6.63
N GLY A 555 8.28 46.14 -6.39
CA GLY A 555 7.14 46.97 -6.78
C GLY A 555 5.79 46.27 -6.72
N ILE A 556 4.75 47.02 -7.04
CA ILE A 556 3.38 46.53 -7.16
C ILE A 556 3.11 46.25 -8.63
N TYR A 557 2.88 44.98 -8.96
CA TYR A 557 2.75 44.49 -10.32
C TYR A 557 1.35 43.94 -10.60
N ILE A 558 0.97 43.98 -11.88
CA ILE A 558 0.05 43.02 -12.45
C ILE A 558 0.85 41.95 -13.17
N VAL A 559 0.63 40.70 -12.81
CA VAL A 559 0.99 39.54 -13.62
C VAL A 559 -0.18 39.22 -14.52
N PHE A 560 0.01 39.33 -15.83
CA PHE A 560 -1.00 39.07 -16.85
C PHE A 560 -0.56 37.92 -17.74
N VAL A 561 -1.43 36.93 -17.92
CA VAL A 561 -1.20 35.76 -18.77
C VAL A 561 -2.35 35.69 -19.78
N ALA A 562 -2.01 35.84 -21.06
CA ALA A 562 -2.93 35.70 -22.18
C ALA A 562 -2.55 34.47 -23.01
N LEU A 563 -3.27 33.38 -22.77
CA LEU A 563 -3.07 32.08 -23.41
C LEU A 563 -3.43 32.11 -24.90
N ASP A 564 -4.42 32.90 -25.31
CA ASP A 564 -4.83 33.01 -26.71
C ASP A 564 -3.83 33.79 -27.58
N SER A 565 -3.25 34.86 -27.02
CA SER A 565 -2.22 35.65 -27.71
C SER A 565 -0.79 35.21 -27.39
N ARG A 566 -0.62 34.17 -26.55
CA ARG A 566 0.68 33.63 -26.13
C ARG A 566 1.58 34.70 -25.51
N ASP A 567 1.04 35.50 -24.60
CA ASP A 567 1.74 36.64 -23.96
C ASP A 567 1.72 36.51 -22.43
N ILE A 568 2.86 36.76 -21.79
CA ILE A 568 2.97 36.97 -20.34
C ILE A 568 3.59 38.35 -20.12
N ALA A 569 2.97 39.13 -19.24
CA ALA A 569 3.46 40.45 -18.85
C ALA A 569 3.49 40.59 -17.33
N ILE A 570 4.60 41.06 -16.77
CA ILE A 570 4.73 41.40 -15.36
C ILE A 570 5.06 42.89 -15.29
N GLN A 571 4.02 43.73 -15.22
CA GLN A 571 4.18 45.18 -15.39
C GLN A 571 3.71 45.96 -14.15
N PRO A 572 4.32 47.12 -13.84
CA PRO A 572 3.88 47.97 -12.74
C PRO A 572 2.40 48.34 -12.85
N LEU A 573 1.68 48.24 -11.74
CA LEU A 573 0.25 48.52 -11.67
C LEU A 573 -0.04 50.01 -11.81
N ASN A 574 -0.90 50.38 -12.76
CA ASN A 574 -1.68 51.61 -12.66
C ASN A 574 -3.08 51.27 -12.16
N LEU A 575 -3.54 51.94 -11.12
CA LEU A 575 -4.85 51.69 -10.52
C LEU A 575 -5.68 52.98 -10.49
N SER A 576 -6.81 52.97 -11.17
CA SER A 576 -7.68 54.13 -11.30
C SER A 576 -9.14 53.73 -11.37
N GLY A 577 -10.05 54.68 -11.22
CA GLY A 577 -11.47 54.41 -11.11
C GLY A 577 -12.31 55.66 -11.24
N ASP A 578 -13.59 55.51 -10.95
CA ASP A 578 -14.57 56.59 -10.84
C ASP A 578 -15.33 56.44 -9.52
N CYS A 579 -15.60 57.55 -8.84
CA CYS A 579 -16.50 57.62 -7.72
C CYS A 579 -17.45 58.81 -7.88
N GLY A 580 -18.76 58.54 -7.98
CA GLY A 580 -19.77 59.59 -8.12
C GLY A 580 -19.57 60.48 -9.36
N GLY A 581 -18.98 59.96 -10.44
CA GLY A 581 -18.69 60.70 -11.67
C GLY A 581 -17.39 61.52 -11.63
N ALA A 582 -16.57 61.36 -10.59
CA ALA A 582 -15.23 61.95 -10.53
C ALA A 582 -14.13 60.87 -10.57
N PRO A 583 -12.99 61.13 -11.24
CA PRO A 583 -11.89 60.18 -11.32
C PRO A 583 -11.25 59.95 -9.94
N VAL A 584 -10.94 58.70 -9.65
CA VAL A 584 -10.15 58.26 -8.48
C VAL A 584 -8.87 57.64 -8.99
N VAL A 585 -7.70 58.19 -8.62
CA VAL A 585 -6.40 57.66 -9.04
C VAL A 585 -5.63 57.26 -7.79
N PHE A 586 -5.21 56.01 -7.73
CA PHE A 586 -4.38 55.50 -6.64
C PHE A 586 -2.92 55.78 -6.98
N ALA A 587 -2.21 56.41 -6.04
CA ALA A 587 -0.78 56.65 -6.14
C ALA A 587 -0.03 55.69 -5.23
N ALA A 588 1.11 55.18 -5.68
CA ALA A 588 2.02 54.41 -4.83
C ALA A 588 2.54 55.28 -3.68
N ASN A 589 2.54 54.72 -2.48
CA ASN A 589 3.09 55.38 -1.31
C ASN A 589 4.61 55.15 -1.23
N ALA A 590 5.28 55.93 -0.37
CA ALA A 590 6.73 55.88 -0.21
C ALA A 590 7.27 54.51 0.26
N ASP A 591 6.41 53.65 0.81
CA ASP A 591 6.77 52.28 1.21
C ASP A 591 6.93 51.31 0.01
N GLY A 592 6.48 51.71 -1.19
CA GLY A 592 6.53 50.90 -2.41
C GLY A 592 5.61 49.66 -2.40
N ARG A 593 4.80 49.47 -1.36
CA ARG A 593 3.96 48.28 -1.09
C ARG A 593 2.47 48.61 -1.06
N THR A 594 2.15 49.86 -0.79
CA THR A 594 0.77 50.33 -0.67
C THR A 594 0.46 51.39 -1.73
N MET A 595 -0.82 51.51 -2.11
CA MET A 595 -1.31 52.63 -2.91
C MET A 595 -2.50 53.29 -2.22
N SER A 596 -2.60 54.62 -2.32
CA SER A 596 -3.68 55.39 -1.72
C SER A 596 -4.41 56.27 -2.72
N ALA A 597 -5.71 56.48 -2.50
CA ALA A 597 -6.51 57.51 -3.14
C ALA A 597 -7.41 58.20 -2.12
N THR A 598 -7.66 59.49 -2.31
CA THR A 598 -8.66 60.24 -1.55
C THR A 598 -9.86 60.50 -2.46
N ILE A 599 -11.04 60.10 -2.02
CA ILE A 599 -12.28 60.23 -2.79
C ILE A 599 -12.69 61.71 -2.79
N THR A 600 -12.83 62.31 -3.97
CA THR A 600 -13.18 63.74 -4.11
C THR A 600 -14.68 63.98 -4.11
N ASN A 601 -15.44 63.11 -4.79
CA ASN A 601 -16.90 63.11 -4.81
C ASN A 601 -17.46 61.84 -4.17
N GLY A 602 -18.44 61.99 -3.29
CA GLY A 602 -19.14 60.85 -2.70
C GLY A 602 -20.02 60.14 -3.72
N GLY A 603 -20.18 58.83 -3.58
CA GLY A 603 -20.96 58.04 -4.51
C GLY A 603 -20.54 56.57 -4.56
N ARG A 604 -20.99 55.88 -5.61
CA ARG A 604 -20.52 54.52 -5.93
C ARG A 604 -19.13 54.59 -6.53
N MET A 605 -18.22 53.73 -6.08
CA MET A 605 -16.85 53.66 -6.58
C MET A 605 -16.61 52.39 -7.38
N ARG A 606 -15.94 52.53 -8.52
CA ARG A 606 -15.49 51.42 -9.38
C ARG A 606 -14.01 51.57 -9.67
N ILE A 607 -13.22 50.50 -9.52
CA ILE A 607 -11.77 50.53 -9.68
C ILE A 607 -11.35 49.57 -10.80
N TYR A 608 -10.46 50.03 -11.67
CA TYR A 608 -9.94 49.32 -12.82
C TYR A 608 -8.40 49.36 -12.81
N PRO A 609 -7.75 48.19 -12.79
CA PRO A 609 -6.31 48.09 -12.97
C PRO A 609 -5.96 48.25 -14.47
N ASP A 610 -4.80 48.81 -14.77
CA ASP A 610 -4.34 49.02 -16.15
C ASP A 610 -2.82 48.83 -16.29
N ILE A 611 -2.42 48.17 -17.38
CA ILE A 611 -1.02 48.02 -17.82
C ILE A 611 -0.94 48.16 -19.34
N PRO A 612 0.23 48.55 -19.90
CA PRO A 612 0.41 48.67 -21.34
C PRO A 612 0.02 47.41 -22.14
N ALA A 613 0.29 46.21 -21.62
CA ALA A 613 -0.05 44.94 -22.29
C ALA A 613 -1.55 44.78 -22.57
N PHE A 614 -2.44 45.35 -21.76
CA PHE A 614 -3.89 45.25 -21.98
C PHE A 614 -4.33 45.91 -23.29
N LYS A 615 -3.61 46.93 -23.78
CA LYS A 615 -3.92 47.61 -25.04
C LYS A 615 -3.70 46.69 -26.26
N LYS A 616 -2.87 45.65 -26.11
CA LYS A 616 -2.63 44.64 -27.14
C LYS A 616 -3.71 43.54 -27.10
N ALA A 617 -4.41 43.38 -25.98
CA ALA A 617 -5.39 42.31 -25.75
C ALA A 617 -6.79 42.66 -26.33
N LYS A 618 -7.19 41.96 -27.40
CA LYS A 618 -8.49 42.20 -28.08
C LYS A 618 -9.68 41.86 -27.20
N LYS A 619 -10.67 42.75 -27.00
CA LYS A 619 -11.88 42.47 -26.17
C LYS A 619 -11.60 42.26 -24.67
N PHE A 620 -10.55 42.89 -24.13
CA PHE A 620 -10.24 42.94 -22.70
C PHE A 620 -10.32 44.39 -22.18
N SER A 621 -11.54 44.90 -22.06
CA SER A 621 -11.86 46.27 -21.60
C SER A 621 -11.82 46.40 -20.07
N SER A 622 -11.77 47.64 -19.57
CA SER A 622 -11.64 47.94 -18.13
C SER A 622 -12.69 47.26 -17.26
N TRP A 623 -13.96 47.27 -17.68
CA TRP A 623 -15.05 46.61 -16.94
C TRP A 623 -14.85 45.10 -16.77
N LYS A 624 -14.04 44.44 -17.60
CA LYS A 624 -13.77 43.00 -17.51
C LYS A 624 -12.72 42.64 -16.46
N ARG A 625 -12.06 43.64 -15.88
CA ARG A 625 -10.95 43.49 -14.92
C ARG A 625 -11.20 44.31 -13.66
N GLU A 626 -12.46 44.59 -13.34
CA GLU A 626 -12.84 45.39 -12.18
C GLU A 626 -12.35 44.75 -10.87
N VAL A 627 -11.81 45.59 -10.00
CA VAL A 627 -11.40 45.24 -8.63
C VAL A 627 -12.10 46.18 -7.66
N TYR A 628 -12.18 45.80 -6.40
CA TYR A 628 -12.86 46.60 -5.39
C TYR A 628 -12.31 46.35 -4.00
N VAL A 629 -12.56 47.30 -3.09
CA VAL A 629 -12.33 47.13 -1.67
C VAL A 629 -13.67 46.86 -1.00
N ASN A 630 -13.80 45.73 -0.29
CA ASN A 630 -14.98 45.50 0.54
C ASN A 630 -14.94 46.47 1.73
N PRO A 631 -15.93 47.34 1.90
CA PRO A 631 -15.90 48.37 2.95
C PRO A 631 -16.03 47.80 4.37
N GLU A 632 -16.55 46.58 4.53
CA GLU A 632 -16.71 45.92 5.82
C GLU A 632 -15.46 45.10 6.18
N THR A 633 -15.10 44.14 5.33
CA THR A 633 -13.98 43.21 5.60
C THR A 633 -12.61 43.80 5.30
N LYS A 634 -12.60 44.93 4.58
CA LYS A 634 -11.43 45.64 4.08
C LYS A 634 -10.59 44.83 3.08
N ASP A 635 -11.13 43.76 2.52
CA ASP A 635 -10.43 42.97 1.52
C ASP A 635 -10.34 43.69 0.17
N PHE A 636 -9.18 43.61 -0.47
CA PHE A 636 -9.01 43.94 -1.88
C PHE A 636 -9.31 42.71 -2.73
N LEU A 637 -10.37 42.81 -3.53
CA LEU A 637 -10.98 41.69 -4.23
C LEU A 637 -11.12 41.97 -5.73
N TYR A 638 -11.28 40.89 -6.49
CA TYR A 638 -11.57 40.91 -7.92
C TYR A 638 -13.04 40.66 -8.13
N ARG A 639 -13.65 41.36 -9.08
CA ARG A 639 -15.00 41.02 -9.52
C ARG A 639 -14.95 39.75 -10.37
N LYS A 640 -15.67 38.71 -9.97
CA LYS A 640 -15.69 37.42 -10.67
C LYS A 640 -16.71 37.40 -11.79
N ASN A 641 -16.53 36.48 -12.73
CA ASN A 641 -17.51 36.25 -13.79
C ASN A 641 -18.88 35.89 -13.19
N GLY A 642 -19.93 36.52 -13.70
CA GLY A 642 -21.31 36.30 -13.21
C GLY A 642 -21.67 37.07 -11.94
N GLU A 643 -20.74 37.75 -11.27
CA GLU A 643 -21.07 38.55 -10.09
C GLU A 643 -21.78 39.86 -10.47
N GLY A 644 -22.67 40.31 -9.58
CA GLY A 644 -23.25 41.64 -9.66
C GLY A 644 -22.19 42.74 -9.55
N GLU A 645 -22.60 44.00 -9.72
CA GLU A 645 -21.70 45.12 -9.43
C GLU A 645 -21.27 45.08 -7.95
N PRO A 646 -19.95 45.03 -7.66
CA PRO A 646 -19.47 45.04 -6.29
C PRO A 646 -19.88 46.33 -5.58
N ASN A 647 -20.19 46.23 -4.29
CA ASN A 647 -20.54 47.39 -3.46
C ASN A 647 -21.69 48.27 -4.03
N LYS A 648 -22.60 47.72 -4.84
CA LYS A 648 -23.67 48.48 -5.52
C LYS A 648 -24.53 49.37 -4.59
N ASP A 649 -24.66 48.98 -3.33
CA ASP A 649 -25.47 49.70 -2.34
C ASP A 649 -24.63 50.56 -1.39
N TYR A 650 -23.31 50.47 -1.45
CA TYR A 650 -22.41 51.24 -0.59
C TYR A 650 -22.10 52.61 -1.23
N VAL A 651 -22.20 53.66 -0.42
CA VAL A 651 -21.95 55.03 -0.84
C VAL A 651 -20.72 55.54 -0.10
N TRP A 652 -19.64 55.77 -0.84
CA TRP A 652 -18.42 56.36 -0.31
C TRP A 652 -18.62 57.84 -0.02
N LYS A 653 -18.05 58.34 1.08
CA LYS A 653 -18.10 59.77 1.43
C LYS A 653 -16.94 60.51 0.75
N ALA A 654 -17.21 61.70 0.22
CA ALA A 654 -16.16 62.63 -0.19
C ALA A 654 -15.20 62.91 0.98
N GLY A 655 -13.90 62.91 0.73
CA GLY A 655 -12.82 63.03 1.72
C GLY A 655 -12.29 61.70 2.25
N THR A 656 -12.96 60.57 2.00
CA THR A 656 -12.50 59.26 2.46
C THR A 656 -11.18 58.89 1.81
N LYS A 657 -10.16 58.53 2.61
CA LYS A 657 -8.89 57.99 2.12
C LYS A 657 -8.90 56.47 2.15
N VAL A 658 -8.67 55.84 1.00
CA VAL A 658 -8.52 54.39 0.86
C VAL A 658 -7.06 54.09 0.59
N THR A 659 -6.46 53.22 1.39
CA THR A 659 -5.07 52.76 1.22
C THR A 659 -5.06 51.26 1.11
N ILE A 660 -4.57 50.70 0.01
CA ILE A 660 -4.52 49.26 -0.26
C ILE A 660 -3.10 48.77 -0.04
N ASP A 661 -2.93 47.73 0.76
CA ASP A 661 -1.67 47.00 0.93
C ASP A 661 -1.67 45.76 0.02
N PHE A 662 -0.75 45.73 -0.93
CA PHE A 662 -0.65 44.67 -1.94
C PHE A 662 0.13 43.45 -1.47
N VAL A 663 0.72 43.49 -0.28
CA VAL A 663 1.28 42.32 0.41
C VAL A 663 0.16 41.57 1.13
N THR A 664 -0.62 42.28 1.97
CA THR A 664 -1.67 41.66 2.81
C THR A 664 -3.03 41.53 2.12
N LYS A 665 -3.23 42.19 0.97
CA LYS A 665 -4.53 42.31 0.27
C LYS A 665 -5.61 42.97 1.13
N LYS A 666 -5.22 43.80 2.09
CA LYS A 666 -6.13 44.53 2.96
C LYS A 666 -6.05 46.03 2.68
N ALA A 667 -7.16 46.71 2.92
CA ALA A 667 -7.26 48.14 2.82
C ALA A 667 -7.42 48.80 4.19
N THR A 668 -6.92 50.02 4.33
CA THR A 668 -7.28 50.94 5.41
C THR A 668 -8.21 52.00 4.82
N ILE A 669 -9.36 52.21 5.46
CA ILE A 669 -10.37 53.20 5.07
C ILE A 669 -10.46 54.22 6.18
N VAL A 670 -10.12 55.48 5.89
CA VAL A 670 -10.21 56.61 6.82
C VAL A 670 -11.29 57.54 6.29
N GLU A 671 -12.42 57.59 6.97
CA GLU A 671 -13.50 58.54 6.66
C GLU A 671 -13.12 59.98 7.07
N PRO A 672 -13.78 61.00 6.50
CA PRO A 672 -13.50 62.43 6.78
C PRO A 672 -13.71 62.84 8.24
#